data_AF-A0A139X0U2-F1
#
_entry.id   AF-A0A139X0U2-F1
#
_cell.length_a   1.000
_cell.length_b   1.000
_cell.length_c   1.000
_cell.angle_alpha   90.00
_cell.angle_beta   90.00
_cell.angle_gamma   90.00
#
_symmetry.space_group_name_H-M   'P 1'
#
loop_
_entity.id
_entity.type
_entity.pdbx_description
1 polymer ?
#
loop_
_entity_poly.entity_id
_entity_poly.type
_entity_poly.pdbx_seq_one_letter_code
_entity_poly.pdbx_strand_id
1 'polypeptide(L)'
;MGHEQTNHRFLTFRIWISTLLMLPVQDCYLSVSTPTVFAIQQSSRLSSRQLQKLAQSITISIVSGERGGSGILIQKEGDLYTVLTSQHVVDAGKAHLIYTNDGQSYPAELVKGVNYNHLDLILLRFRSTKNYITAPIGNSLTLKEGDEVFSAGFPVEGHSSQVKRLVFRTGRVSLLLRRPLKGGYRVGYTNEIDKGMSGGPMLNSAGRVVGINGIHAQPLWGDPYVYEDGSQPNDALRDRMRRSSWGVPIETLARLEPPMMTPKHLQNQPRGRRATTKPIPPATSLVDNLAKEITVQIAWQNSHGAGVIAAKEGNKYYVLTAGHVVRGRNELKVVTHDQKQYSVDMKAVKTWEGTDLALLQFISNNTYQVGVLADYDLGNEDRVVFVSGTPVSKKTVEQSNRQFSVGLLYGGGIERAKDARSFAFGYDLIYTNSTSKGMSGSPVLDSLGRVIGIHTAAEGDPTLIKQKTGEEREIQLGYSLGVPIRTFLALMQQDKQQISFKIQTSLPPRLSAPQLDEMMTSSFNLEPPGSGSDEFDWLSYGNKLLRSQKYEKASTAFERAIHIKPDFYQAWYAKGRAQRLQRRYKEALVSFNQATSYNPTYDPAWRELGDTLFALNRYEEARLALEKVVELKPDEFMAYRGLCNVLGELGNYAQAIKACDRTIKINPQPLQYILRGEIHRNMGDIQEAIKNFDTALRLQPDNPFAYQQKGVAKSQEGNYQGALADLNKAISLHPDNAYAYGERGVVYAQMGNRLAFIEDFNKATRLEPDSASIYSKRGLARYHLQDFKEAIEDYTTAIGFAPESAHIYYKKLGDVRTAQKDFEAASKNYTEAIRLQPNYTPAYVGRGIARARVGNHLGMLEDFNQALSLQPDNAWLYSYRGDARFILKDSQGGMEDYSKAIALFPQLGYLYYMLRGNARQEQKDYKGAISDYNEALSLKPNFALAYNNRGLARVAWDENGAISRVRLAPGAIASVSSGLYINSKQSGGTQKDYERAIADFTEAIRYKPDFALAYNNRGFARYAQKDYEGALADYNQAIQLHPKNALLYISRAFVRSARKDDKGAIEDFNQAVRLKPELVDAYKDQGFARPLQKN
;
A
#
# COMPACT_ATOMS: atom_id res chain seq x y z
N MET A 1 8.89 -17.88 2.38
CA MET A 1 9.77 -18.21 1.25
C MET A 1 9.09 -18.06 -0.13
N GLY A 2 9.06 -16.86 -0.73
CA GLY A 2 8.34 -16.63 -2.01
C GLY A 2 9.06 -16.99 -3.33
N HIS A 3 10.22 -17.66 -3.30
CA HIS A 3 11.07 -17.87 -4.49
C HIS A 3 10.94 -19.25 -5.17
N GLU A 4 10.35 -20.25 -4.51
CA GLU A 4 10.36 -21.64 -5.02
C GLU A 4 9.48 -21.83 -6.27
N GLN A 5 8.33 -21.15 -6.34
CA GLN A 5 7.36 -21.32 -7.43
C GLN A 5 7.71 -20.53 -8.71
N THR A 6 8.48 -19.45 -8.60
CA THR A 6 8.96 -18.72 -9.79
C THR A 6 10.10 -19.46 -10.47
N ASN A 7 11.13 -19.87 -9.71
CA ASN A 7 12.31 -20.50 -10.30
C ASN A 7 12.03 -21.87 -10.93
N HIS A 8 11.05 -22.65 -10.42
CA HIS A 8 10.71 -23.95 -11.02
C HIS A 8 9.89 -23.89 -12.32
N ARG A 9 9.33 -22.73 -12.73
CA ARG A 9 8.62 -22.58 -14.01
C ARG A 9 9.47 -21.98 -15.15
N PHE A 10 10.66 -21.47 -14.87
CA PHE A 10 11.50 -20.79 -15.88
C PHE A 10 12.33 -21.71 -16.80
N LEU A 11 12.22 -23.05 -16.68
CA LEU A 11 13.00 -24.00 -17.50
C LEU A 11 12.23 -24.59 -18.70
N THR A 12 10.96 -24.24 -18.92
CA THR A 12 10.09 -24.92 -19.91
C THR A 12 9.21 -23.96 -20.73
N PHE A 13 9.80 -23.03 -21.51
CA PHE A 13 9.29 -22.60 -22.83
C PHE A 13 10.23 -21.57 -23.51
N ARG A 14 10.80 -21.87 -24.69
CA ARG A 14 11.20 -20.91 -25.78
C ARG A 14 11.77 -21.66 -27.01
N ILE A 15 10.98 -21.82 -28.06
CA ILE A 15 11.40 -22.12 -29.45
C ILE A 15 10.15 -22.07 -30.36
N TRP A 16 10.19 -21.66 -31.64
CA TRP A 16 11.13 -20.76 -32.35
C TRP A 16 10.44 -19.35 -32.38
N ILE A 17 10.21 -18.53 -33.42
CA ILE A 17 10.65 -18.34 -34.83
C ILE A 17 10.90 -16.83 -35.02
N SER A 18 11.90 -16.46 -35.82
CA SER A 18 12.06 -15.13 -36.40
C SER A 18 12.77 -15.25 -37.74
N THR A 19 12.16 -14.78 -38.84
CA THR A 19 12.77 -14.76 -40.17
C THR A 19 12.35 -13.46 -40.88
N LEU A 20 13.34 -12.71 -41.38
CA LEU A 20 13.11 -11.52 -42.18
C LEU A 20 12.77 -11.89 -43.62
N LEU A 21 11.88 -11.10 -44.24
CA LEU A 21 11.85 -10.89 -45.68
C LEU A 21 11.59 -9.40 -45.94
N MET A 22 12.51 -8.76 -46.66
CA MET A 22 12.45 -7.35 -47.05
C MET A 22 12.01 -7.26 -48.52
N LEU A 23 10.94 -6.53 -48.82
CA LEU A 23 10.74 -5.82 -50.09
C LEU A 23 9.81 -4.61 -49.86
N PRO A 24 10.02 -3.48 -50.56
CA PRO A 24 9.19 -2.27 -50.42
C PRO A 24 8.01 -2.27 -51.41
N VAL A 25 6.90 -1.60 -51.03
CA VAL A 25 5.82 -1.20 -51.94
C VAL A 25 5.43 0.24 -51.61
N GLN A 26 5.13 1.03 -52.64
CA GLN A 26 4.84 2.47 -52.55
C GLN A 26 3.35 2.75 -52.26
N ASP A 27 3.04 3.98 -51.84
CA ASP A 27 1.68 4.44 -51.61
C ASP A 27 0.79 4.35 -52.86
N CYS A 28 -0.45 3.90 -52.67
CA CYS A 28 -1.54 4.12 -53.62
C CYS A 28 -2.82 4.47 -52.86
N TYR A 29 -3.37 5.66 -53.13
CA TYR A 29 -4.64 6.11 -52.58
C TYR A 29 -5.79 5.44 -53.34
N LEU A 30 -6.70 4.80 -52.60
CA LEU A 30 -8.03 4.43 -53.11
C LEU A 30 -9.10 5.08 -52.25
N SER A 31 -9.85 6.00 -52.86
CA SER A 31 -10.99 6.67 -52.25
C SER A 31 -12.23 5.77 -52.32
N VAL A 32 -12.82 5.47 -51.17
CA VAL A 32 -14.17 4.91 -51.05
C VAL A 32 -14.97 5.80 -50.11
N SER A 33 -16.20 6.14 -50.50
CA SER A 33 -17.00 7.19 -49.91
C SER A 33 -18.16 6.67 -49.05
N THR A 34 -18.56 7.49 -48.06
CA THR A 34 -19.84 7.45 -47.32
C THR A 34 -20.10 6.23 -46.40
N PRO A 35 -20.97 6.33 -45.36
CA PRO A 35 -21.98 7.37 -45.11
C PRO A 35 -21.75 8.26 -43.88
N THR A 36 -22.55 9.34 -43.85
CA THR A 36 -22.58 10.39 -42.84
C THR A 36 -23.03 9.86 -41.47
N VAL A 37 -22.19 10.04 -40.44
CA VAL A 37 -22.61 9.95 -39.03
C VAL A 37 -22.75 11.37 -38.48
N PHE A 38 -23.75 11.60 -37.62
CA PHE A 38 -24.08 12.93 -37.10
C PHE A 38 -22.88 13.63 -36.46
N ALA A 39 -22.59 14.84 -36.91
CA ALA A 39 -21.49 15.66 -36.43
C ALA A 39 -21.77 16.20 -35.02
N ILE A 40 -21.40 15.43 -33.99
CA ILE A 40 -21.15 15.98 -32.65
C ILE A 40 -20.00 16.97 -32.81
N GLN A 41 -20.25 18.23 -32.49
CA GLN A 41 -19.33 19.34 -32.73
C GLN A 41 -18.09 19.25 -31.82
N GLN A 42 -17.08 18.48 -32.23
CA GLN A 42 -15.79 18.42 -31.56
C GLN A 42 -15.16 19.81 -31.54
N SER A 43 -14.93 20.37 -30.35
CA SER A 43 -14.11 21.57 -30.19
C SER A 43 -12.67 21.25 -30.59
N SER A 44 -12.18 21.86 -31.66
CA SER A 44 -10.85 21.60 -32.21
C SER A 44 -9.75 21.92 -31.19
N ARG A 45 -9.01 20.88 -30.77
CA ARG A 45 -7.82 20.99 -29.91
C ARG A 45 -6.71 21.72 -30.67
N LEU A 46 -6.16 22.77 -30.06
CA LEU A 46 -5.06 23.53 -30.65
C LEU A 46 -3.71 22.87 -30.32
N SER A 47 -2.75 22.98 -31.24
CA SER A 47 -1.37 22.56 -30.98
C SER A 47 -0.67 23.50 -29.98
N SER A 48 0.34 23.01 -29.27
CA SER A 48 1.12 23.83 -28.32
C SER A 48 1.68 25.11 -28.96
N ARG A 49 2.10 25.07 -30.24
CA ARG A 49 2.58 26.26 -30.97
C ARG A 49 1.47 27.27 -31.28
N GLN A 50 0.23 26.82 -31.50
CA GLN A 50 -0.94 27.71 -31.64
C GLN A 50 -1.34 28.31 -30.29
N LEU A 51 -1.35 27.49 -29.22
CA LEU A 51 -1.64 27.93 -27.86
C LEU A 51 -0.62 28.97 -27.37
N GLN A 52 0.67 28.76 -27.64
CA GLN A 52 1.75 29.72 -27.32
C GLN A 52 1.58 31.05 -28.08
N LYS A 53 1.29 31.00 -29.39
CA LYS A 53 1.01 32.21 -30.19
C LYS A 53 -0.21 32.96 -29.66
N LEU A 54 -1.29 32.25 -29.32
CA LEU A 54 -2.52 32.84 -28.78
C LEU A 54 -2.27 33.47 -27.41
N ALA A 55 -1.56 32.78 -26.52
CA ALA A 55 -1.14 33.34 -25.24
C ALA A 55 -0.30 34.62 -25.42
N GLN A 56 0.62 34.63 -26.38
CA GLN A 56 1.42 35.80 -26.73
C GLN A 56 0.62 36.94 -27.38
N SER A 57 -0.54 36.69 -27.98
CA SER A 57 -1.40 37.75 -28.54
C SER A 57 -2.37 38.39 -27.54
N ILE A 58 -2.64 37.73 -26.41
CA ILE A 58 -3.66 38.16 -25.42
C ILE A 58 -3.08 38.58 -24.06
N THR A 59 -1.82 38.23 -23.77
CA THR A 59 -1.16 38.53 -22.49
C THR A 59 -0.33 39.81 -22.60
N ILE A 60 -0.43 40.69 -21.61
CA ILE A 60 0.35 41.93 -21.49
C ILE A 60 1.13 41.97 -20.18
N SER A 61 2.17 42.81 -20.08
CA SER A 61 2.93 43.05 -18.85
C SER A 61 2.43 44.32 -18.15
N ILE A 62 2.33 44.30 -16.82
CA ILE A 62 1.88 45.42 -15.99
C ILE A 62 3.04 45.89 -15.10
N VAL A 63 3.17 47.20 -14.93
CA VAL A 63 4.04 47.86 -13.94
C VAL A 63 3.20 48.91 -13.20
N SER A 64 3.28 48.94 -11.87
CA SER A 64 2.46 49.79 -10.99
C SER A 64 3.25 50.15 -9.73
N GLY A 65 4.03 51.23 -9.79
CA GLY A 65 5.00 51.53 -8.74
C GLY A 65 6.08 50.43 -8.67
N GLU A 66 6.35 49.92 -7.47
CA GLU A 66 7.28 48.79 -7.25
C GLU A 66 6.65 47.42 -7.57
N ARG A 67 5.33 47.38 -7.80
CA ARG A 67 4.61 46.15 -8.17
C ARG A 67 4.58 45.98 -9.68
N GLY A 68 4.45 44.73 -10.12
CA GLY A 68 4.32 44.40 -11.53
C GLY A 68 3.97 42.93 -11.73
N GLY A 69 3.43 42.62 -12.90
CA GLY A 69 2.93 41.29 -13.21
C GLY A 69 2.42 41.18 -14.64
N SER A 70 1.42 40.33 -14.83
CA SER A 70 0.81 40.02 -16.13
C SER A 70 -0.67 40.38 -16.15
N GLY A 71 -1.25 40.49 -17.34
CA GLY A 71 -2.69 40.72 -17.51
C GLY A 71 -3.22 40.15 -18.81
N ILE A 72 -4.55 39.96 -18.88
CA ILE A 72 -5.28 39.38 -20.00
C ILE A 72 -6.12 40.46 -20.67
N LEU A 73 -5.95 40.69 -21.96
CA LEU A 73 -6.87 41.50 -22.77
C LEU A 73 -8.21 40.78 -22.90
N ILE A 74 -9.27 41.22 -22.21
CA ILE A 74 -10.57 40.52 -22.20
C ILE A 74 -11.65 41.18 -23.07
N GLN A 75 -11.57 42.49 -23.32
CA GLN A 75 -12.62 43.24 -24.03
C GLN A 75 -12.04 44.46 -24.77
N LYS A 76 -12.69 44.85 -25.88
CA LYS A 76 -12.44 46.11 -26.63
C LYS A 76 -13.77 46.84 -26.86
N GLU A 77 -13.80 48.15 -26.63
CA GLU A 77 -14.94 49.06 -26.80
C GLU A 77 -14.46 50.33 -27.52
N GLY A 78 -14.57 50.39 -28.86
CA GLY A 78 -13.86 51.40 -29.65
C GLY A 78 -12.34 51.26 -29.41
N ASP A 79 -11.61 52.36 -29.22
CA ASP A 79 -10.18 52.31 -28.87
C ASP A 79 -9.87 51.92 -27.42
N LEU A 80 -10.90 51.65 -26.59
CA LEU A 80 -10.75 51.34 -25.17
C LEU A 80 -10.61 49.82 -24.95
N TYR A 81 -9.48 49.38 -24.40
CA TYR A 81 -9.27 47.99 -24.01
C TYR A 81 -9.49 47.81 -22.51
N THR A 82 -10.12 46.70 -22.12
CA THR A 82 -10.20 46.26 -20.72
C THR A 82 -9.26 45.05 -20.50
N VAL A 83 -8.41 45.17 -19.49
CA VAL A 83 -7.46 44.16 -19.05
C VAL A 83 -7.87 43.62 -17.68
N LEU A 84 -7.79 42.30 -17.53
CA LEU A 84 -7.94 41.59 -16.27
C LEU A 84 -6.57 41.21 -15.70
N THR A 85 -6.37 41.40 -14.40
CA THR A 85 -5.18 40.96 -13.67
C THR A 85 -5.56 40.61 -12.22
N SER A 86 -4.59 40.15 -11.42
CA SER A 86 -4.78 39.94 -9.98
C SER A 86 -4.67 41.26 -9.22
N GLN A 87 -5.41 41.41 -8.12
CA GLN A 87 -5.41 42.63 -7.32
C GLN A 87 -4.00 42.97 -6.80
N HIS A 88 -3.23 41.96 -6.37
CA HIS A 88 -1.86 42.15 -5.84
C HIS A 88 -0.82 42.60 -6.89
N VAL A 89 -1.12 42.56 -8.19
CA VAL A 89 -0.24 43.07 -9.27
C VAL A 89 -0.22 44.60 -9.29
N VAL A 90 -1.23 45.24 -8.71
CA VAL A 90 -1.47 46.69 -8.77
C VAL A 90 -1.20 47.33 -7.40
N ASP A 91 -0.80 48.61 -7.39
CA ASP A 91 -0.54 49.40 -6.18
C ASP A 91 -1.48 50.61 -6.10
N ALA A 92 -2.09 50.84 -4.94
CA ALA A 92 -3.18 51.79 -4.80
C ALA A 92 -2.68 53.25 -4.86
N GLY A 93 -3.19 54.03 -5.81
CA GLY A 93 -2.81 55.43 -5.98
C GLY A 93 -1.46 55.67 -6.68
N LYS A 94 -0.85 54.65 -7.29
CA LYS A 94 0.28 54.81 -8.22
C LYS A 94 -0.21 54.87 -9.67
N ALA A 95 0.62 55.38 -10.56
CA ALA A 95 0.39 55.24 -12.00
C ALA A 95 0.59 53.78 -12.45
N HIS A 96 -0.27 53.31 -13.35
CA HIS A 96 -0.17 51.96 -13.93
C HIS A 96 0.24 52.07 -15.41
N LEU A 97 1.24 51.29 -15.81
CA LEU A 97 1.71 51.17 -17.19
C LEU A 97 1.49 49.74 -17.69
N ILE A 98 0.82 49.63 -18.83
CA ILE A 98 0.60 48.37 -19.56
C ILE A 98 1.56 48.33 -20.74
N TYR A 99 2.27 47.21 -20.87
CA TYR A 99 3.20 46.91 -21.96
C TYR A 99 2.62 45.80 -22.84
N THR A 100 2.31 46.11 -24.09
CA THR A 100 1.77 45.16 -25.06
C THR A 100 2.87 44.29 -25.68
N ASN A 101 2.47 43.21 -26.36
CA ASN A 101 3.38 42.23 -26.94
C ASN A 101 4.25 42.76 -28.11
N ASP A 102 3.89 43.91 -28.68
CA ASP A 102 4.68 44.69 -29.65
C ASP A 102 5.53 45.80 -28.99
N GLY A 103 5.73 45.72 -27.67
CA GLY A 103 6.63 46.56 -26.89
C GLY A 103 6.12 47.98 -26.60
N GLN A 104 4.90 48.34 -27.01
CA GLN A 104 4.33 49.65 -26.73
C GLN A 104 3.91 49.75 -25.26
N SER A 105 4.07 50.93 -24.66
CA SER A 105 3.56 51.26 -23.34
C SER A 105 2.32 52.15 -23.43
N TYR A 106 1.35 51.90 -22.55
CA TYR A 106 0.13 52.69 -22.40
C TYR A 106 -0.14 53.01 -20.94
N PRO A 107 -0.54 54.26 -20.59
CA PRO A 107 -1.09 54.55 -19.28
C PRO A 107 -2.44 53.83 -19.11
N ALA A 108 -2.68 53.28 -17.92
CA ALA A 108 -3.87 52.53 -17.61
C ALA A 108 -4.57 53.02 -16.34
N GLU A 109 -5.89 53.08 -16.38
CA GLU A 109 -6.74 53.48 -15.25
C GLU A 109 -7.51 52.29 -14.67
N LEU A 110 -7.81 52.34 -13.37
CA LEU A 110 -8.68 51.37 -12.69
C LEU A 110 -10.14 51.52 -13.13
N VAL A 111 -10.81 50.39 -13.39
CA VAL A 111 -12.26 50.40 -13.67
C VAL A 111 -13.03 50.70 -12.38
N LYS A 112 -13.55 51.93 -12.29
CA LYS A 112 -14.35 52.44 -11.16
C LYS A 112 -15.73 51.78 -11.16
N GLY A 113 -16.32 51.62 -9.97
CA GLY A 113 -17.69 51.13 -9.79
C GLY A 113 -17.89 49.61 -9.88
N VAL A 114 -16.81 48.82 -9.95
CA VAL A 114 -16.87 47.35 -9.87
C VAL A 114 -16.62 46.90 -8.43
N ASN A 115 -17.55 46.12 -7.87
CA ASN A 115 -17.36 45.42 -6.61
C ASN A 115 -16.67 44.07 -6.87
N TYR A 116 -15.48 43.89 -6.27
CA TYR A 116 -14.65 42.70 -6.39
C TYR A 116 -14.84 41.68 -5.26
N ASN A 117 -15.73 41.91 -4.27
CA ASN A 117 -16.12 40.91 -3.25
C ASN A 117 -14.95 40.15 -2.58
N HIS A 118 -13.86 40.85 -2.24
CA HIS A 118 -12.62 40.30 -1.66
C HIS A 118 -11.83 39.29 -2.54
N LEU A 119 -12.14 39.23 -3.83
CA LEU A 119 -11.42 38.45 -4.83
C LEU A 119 -10.09 39.12 -5.20
N ASP A 120 -9.04 38.34 -5.47
CA ASP A 120 -7.74 38.82 -5.93
C ASP A 120 -7.77 39.00 -7.45
N LEU A 121 -8.70 39.83 -7.90
CA LEU A 121 -8.93 40.22 -9.28
C LEU A 121 -9.14 41.74 -9.35
N ILE A 122 -8.64 42.37 -10.40
CA ILE A 122 -8.85 43.79 -10.65
C ILE A 122 -8.85 44.08 -12.15
N LEU A 123 -9.58 45.11 -12.57
CA LEU A 123 -9.69 45.51 -13.97
C LEU A 123 -8.99 46.85 -14.21
N LEU A 124 -8.20 46.89 -15.28
CA LEU A 124 -7.56 48.09 -15.82
C LEU A 124 -8.12 48.41 -17.21
N ARG A 125 -8.10 49.68 -17.60
CA ARG A 125 -8.44 50.15 -18.94
C ARG A 125 -7.37 51.06 -19.52
N PHE A 126 -7.05 50.88 -20.80
CA PHE A 126 -6.16 51.78 -21.55
C PHE A 126 -6.74 52.06 -22.94
N ARG A 127 -6.28 53.13 -23.58
CA ARG A 127 -6.71 53.49 -24.95
C ARG A 127 -5.59 53.23 -25.96
N SER A 128 -5.93 52.63 -27.10
CA SER A 128 -5.04 52.49 -28.24
C SER A 128 -5.81 52.29 -29.55
N THR A 129 -5.40 53.00 -30.59
CA THR A 129 -5.90 52.83 -31.97
C THR A 129 -5.32 51.59 -32.66
N LYS A 130 -4.27 50.96 -32.11
CA LYS A 130 -3.79 49.66 -32.59
C LYS A 130 -4.81 48.55 -32.30
N ASN A 131 -4.85 47.53 -33.15
CA ASN A 131 -5.71 46.37 -33.01
C ASN A 131 -4.99 45.20 -32.31
N TYR A 132 -5.31 44.97 -31.04
CA TYR A 132 -4.83 43.83 -30.23
C TYR A 132 -5.93 42.76 -30.11
N ILE A 133 -5.52 41.50 -29.96
CA ILE A 133 -6.43 40.36 -29.87
C ILE A 133 -6.94 40.24 -28.43
N THR A 134 -8.26 40.14 -28.25
CA THR A 134 -8.88 39.83 -26.96
C THR A 134 -9.00 38.31 -26.76
N ALA A 135 -8.97 37.88 -25.50
CA ALA A 135 -8.91 36.49 -25.12
C ALA A 135 -10.25 35.75 -25.36
N PRO A 136 -10.24 34.59 -26.03
CA PRO A 136 -11.42 33.74 -26.11
C PRO A 136 -11.72 33.14 -24.74
N ILE A 137 -12.89 33.46 -24.17
CA ILE A 137 -13.28 33.04 -22.83
C ILE A 137 -13.82 31.61 -22.84
N GLY A 138 -13.40 30.80 -21.86
CA GLY A 138 -13.80 29.41 -21.66
C GLY A 138 -14.84 29.24 -20.54
N ASN A 139 -14.84 28.06 -19.92
CA ASN A 139 -15.65 27.76 -18.74
C ASN A 139 -14.89 26.77 -17.84
N SER A 140 -14.39 27.21 -16.69
CA SER A 140 -13.67 26.38 -15.71
C SER A 140 -14.56 25.37 -14.99
N LEU A 141 -15.89 25.48 -15.05
CA LEU A 141 -16.80 24.43 -14.55
C LEU A 141 -16.74 23.14 -15.37
N THR A 142 -16.13 23.17 -16.56
CA THR A 142 -15.91 21.95 -17.36
C THR A 142 -14.59 21.24 -17.04
N LEU A 143 -13.72 21.84 -16.22
CA LEU A 143 -12.41 21.26 -15.86
C LEU A 143 -12.56 20.06 -14.91
N LYS A 144 -11.63 19.12 -15.04
CA LYS A 144 -11.46 17.93 -14.20
C LYS A 144 -9.99 17.78 -13.80
N GLU A 145 -9.72 17.16 -12.66
CA GLU A 145 -8.34 16.79 -12.28
C GLU A 145 -7.75 15.85 -13.36
N GLY A 146 -6.56 16.19 -13.87
CA GLY A 146 -5.90 15.55 -15.02
C GLY A 146 -6.01 16.28 -16.36
N ASP A 147 -6.96 17.22 -16.53
CA ASP A 147 -7.12 18.00 -17.78
C ASP A 147 -5.89 18.87 -18.07
N GLU A 148 -5.56 19.05 -19.35
CA GLU A 148 -4.44 19.88 -19.79
C GLU A 148 -4.74 21.38 -19.71
N VAL A 149 -3.86 22.11 -19.03
CA VAL A 149 -3.92 23.57 -18.91
C VAL A 149 -2.56 24.21 -19.21
N PHE A 150 -2.62 25.40 -19.80
CA PHE A 150 -1.46 26.10 -20.36
C PHE A 150 -1.41 27.51 -19.77
N SER A 151 -0.40 27.82 -18.96
CA SER A 151 -0.25 29.12 -18.30
C SER A 151 0.74 30.00 -19.06
N ALA A 152 0.49 31.32 -19.05
CA ALA A 152 1.41 32.30 -19.60
C ALA A 152 1.52 33.56 -18.75
N GLY A 153 2.64 34.27 -18.88
CA GLY A 153 2.92 35.52 -18.18
C GLY A 153 4.34 36.03 -18.42
N PHE A 154 4.65 37.20 -17.86
CA PHE A 154 5.95 37.86 -17.95
C PHE A 154 6.65 37.83 -16.58
N PRO A 155 7.75 37.09 -16.42
CA PRO A 155 8.52 37.11 -15.17
C PRO A 155 9.21 38.46 -14.92
N VAL A 156 9.57 38.69 -13.66
CA VAL A 156 10.42 39.79 -13.20
C VAL A 156 11.85 39.30 -13.12
N GLU A 157 12.60 39.50 -14.19
CA GLU A 157 14.05 39.31 -14.20
C GLU A 157 14.74 40.49 -13.47
N GLY A 158 15.79 40.19 -12.71
CA GLY A 158 16.39 41.15 -11.78
C GLY A 158 17.29 42.19 -12.47
N HIS A 159 16.99 43.48 -12.28
CA HIS A 159 17.90 44.63 -12.45
C HIS A 159 18.75 44.64 -13.73
N SER A 160 18.22 44.17 -14.87
CA SER A 160 18.85 44.33 -16.18
C SER A 160 17.83 44.76 -17.23
N SER A 161 18.25 45.65 -18.14
CA SER A 161 17.37 46.39 -19.05
C SER A 161 16.95 45.57 -20.29
N GLN A 162 16.73 44.26 -20.15
CA GLN A 162 16.34 43.39 -21.26
C GLN A 162 14.82 43.27 -21.42
N VAL A 163 14.38 42.94 -22.63
CA VAL A 163 12.96 42.87 -23.00
C VAL A 163 12.29 41.70 -22.28
N LYS A 164 11.34 41.99 -21.38
CA LYS A 164 10.53 40.97 -20.68
C LYS A 164 9.96 39.95 -21.67
N ARG A 165 10.48 38.72 -21.65
CA ARG A 165 10.02 37.65 -22.52
C ARG A 165 8.79 36.96 -21.92
N LEU A 166 7.77 36.70 -22.73
CA LEU A 166 6.63 35.88 -22.29
C LEU A 166 7.10 34.44 -22.04
N VAL A 167 6.86 33.95 -20.82
CA VAL A 167 6.97 32.54 -20.46
C VAL A 167 5.63 31.85 -20.70
N PHE A 168 5.68 30.65 -21.28
CA PHE A 168 4.53 29.78 -21.53
C PHE A 168 4.86 28.38 -20.99
N ARG A 169 4.02 27.84 -20.10
CA ARG A 169 4.24 26.55 -19.44
C ARG A 169 3.05 25.62 -19.67
N THR A 170 3.34 24.36 -19.98
CA THR A 170 2.37 23.26 -20.09
C THR A 170 2.19 22.56 -18.73
N GLY A 171 0.97 22.13 -18.40
CA GLY A 171 0.71 21.33 -17.21
C GLY A 171 -0.70 20.76 -17.17
N ARG A 172 -1.14 20.33 -15.99
CA ARG A 172 -2.45 19.72 -15.77
C ARG A 172 -3.13 20.29 -14.54
N VAL A 173 -4.46 20.22 -14.50
CA VAL A 173 -5.24 20.50 -13.28
C VAL A 173 -4.92 19.41 -12.25
N SER A 174 -4.37 19.79 -11.11
CA SER A 174 -3.93 18.88 -10.03
C SER A 174 -4.92 18.77 -8.87
N LEU A 175 -5.78 19.79 -8.69
CA LEU A 175 -6.74 19.86 -7.60
C LEU A 175 -7.86 20.86 -7.91
N LEU A 176 -9.13 20.48 -7.73
CA LEU A 176 -10.29 21.38 -7.90
C LEU A 176 -11.02 21.62 -6.58
N LEU A 177 -10.78 22.78 -5.97
CA LEU A 177 -11.36 23.08 -4.67
C LEU A 177 -12.87 23.38 -4.74
N ARG A 178 -13.63 22.70 -3.89
CA ARG A 178 -15.05 22.98 -3.65
C ARG A 178 -15.28 24.34 -2.99
N ARG A 179 -14.30 24.85 -2.24
CA ARG A 179 -14.31 26.17 -1.56
C ARG A 179 -13.15 27.04 -2.03
N PRO A 180 -13.35 28.35 -2.25
CA PRO A 180 -12.26 29.28 -2.60
C PRO A 180 -11.32 29.56 -1.43
N LEU A 181 -10.02 29.62 -1.72
CA LEU A 181 -9.05 30.29 -0.86
C LEU A 181 -9.27 31.81 -0.93
N LYS A 182 -8.82 32.56 0.09
CA LYS A 182 -8.88 34.03 0.10
C LYS A 182 -8.36 34.59 -1.22
N GLY A 183 -9.17 35.43 -1.87
CA GLY A 183 -8.92 35.93 -3.21
C GLY A 183 -9.59 35.14 -4.36
N GLY A 184 -10.45 34.16 -4.08
CA GLY A 184 -11.21 33.42 -5.10
C GLY A 184 -10.51 32.19 -5.69
N TYR A 185 -9.30 31.84 -5.24
CA TYR A 185 -8.50 30.78 -5.83
C TYR A 185 -9.14 29.40 -5.63
N ARG A 186 -9.30 28.63 -6.73
CA ARG A 186 -9.97 27.31 -6.71
C ARG A 186 -9.37 26.25 -7.63
N VAL A 187 -8.65 26.64 -8.68
CA VAL A 187 -8.00 25.68 -9.59
C VAL A 187 -6.54 25.55 -9.21
N GLY A 188 -6.17 24.38 -8.71
CA GLY A 188 -4.78 23.96 -8.53
C GLY A 188 -4.28 23.31 -9.82
N TYR A 189 -3.08 23.68 -10.27
CA TYR A 189 -2.46 23.15 -11.48
C TYR A 189 -0.95 22.95 -11.34
N THR A 190 -0.38 22.04 -12.14
CA THR A 190 1.04 21.63 -12.06
C THR A 190 2.01 22.57 -12.78
N ASN A 191 1.53 23.59 -13.48
CA ASN A 191 2.37 24.53 -14.20
C ASN A 191 3.18 25.38 -13.22
N GLU A 192 4.50 25.42 -13.41
CA GLU A 192 5.38 26.37 -12.72
C GLU A 192 4.97 27.81 -13.05
N ILE A 193 5.00 28.69 -12.05
CA ILE A 193 4.62 30.11 -12.16
C ILE A 193 5.76 30.92 -11.57
N ASP A 194 6.43 31.69 -12.44
CA ASP A 194 7.56 32.54 -12.09
C ASP A 194 7.07 33.92 -11.56
N LYS A 195 7.83 34.57 -10.67
CA LYS A 195 7.44 35.86 -10.06
C LYS A 195 7.15 36.89 -11.16
N GLY A 196 5.91 37.37 -11.25
CA GLY A 196 5.43 38.28 -12.31
C GLY A 196 4.43 37.66 -13.28
N MET A 197 4.32 36.32 -13.33
CA MET A 197 3.31 35.65 -14.15
C MET A 197 1.88 35.75 -13.60
N SER A 198 1.70 36.21 -12.35
CA SER A 198 0.41 36.51 -11.73
C SER A 198 -0.42 37.48 -12.56
N GLY A 199 -1.74 37.28 -12.59
CA GLY A 199 -2.67 37.99 -13.47
C GLY A 199 -2.68 37.53 -14.94
N GLY A 200 -1.74 36.67 -15.35
CA GLY A 200 -1.70 36.07 -16.69
C GLY A 200 -2.75 34.97 -16.90
N PRO A 201 -2.98 34.52 -18.15
CA PRO A 201 -4.01 33.54 -18.46
C PRO A 201 -3.59 32.10 -18.11
N MET A 202 -4.59 31.31 -17.69
CA MET A 202 -4.60 29.86 -17.77
C MET A 202 -5.58 29.43 -18.88
N LEU A 203 -5.08 28.79 -19.93
CA LEU A 203 -5.85 28.32 -21.08
C LEU A 203 -6.15 26.82 -21.00
N ASN A 204 -7.29 26.40 -21.55
CA ASN A 204 -7.55 24.98 -21.84
C ASN A 204 -6.99 24.56 -23.21
N SER A 205 -7.11 23.29 -23.56
CA SER A 205 -6.60 22.70 -24.81
C SER A 205 -7.30 23.20 -26.10
N ALA A 206 -8.42 23.94 -25.99
CA ALA A 206 -9.06 24.68 -27.07
C ALA A 206 -8.65 26.17 -27.13
N GLY A 207 -7.63 26.56 -26.35
CA GLY A 207 -7.09 27.92 -26.28
C GLY A 207 -7.94 28.92 -25.51
N ARG A 208 -8.99 28.46 -24.81
CA ARG A 208 -9.93 29.35 -24.11
C ARG A 208 -9.46 29.60 -22.68
N VAL A 209 -9.53 30.84 -22.20
CA VAL A 209 -9.17 31.20 -20.82
C VAL A 209 -10.15 30.51 -19.86
N VAL A 210 -9.60 29.71 -18.95
CA VAL A 210 -10.33 29.01 -17.87
C VAL A 210 -9.84 29.41 -16.48
N GLY A 211 -8.96 30.41 -16.39
CA GLY A 211 -8.64 31.07 -15.13
C GLY A 211 -7.51 32.09 -15.23
N ILE A 212 -7.21 32.70 -14.10
CA ILE A 212 -6.20 33.74 -13.93
C ILE A 212 -5.13 33.21 -12.96
N ASN A 213 -3.85 33.23 -13.36
CA ASN A 213 -2.72 32.76 -12.55
C ASN A 213 -2.52 33.66 -11.31
N GLY A 214 -2.14 33.12 -10.15
CA GLY A 214 -1.82 33.98 -8.99
C GLY A 214 -0.89 33.38 -7.94
N ILE A 215 -1.35 32.46 -7.08
CA ILE A 215 -0.48 31.90 -6.02
C ILE A 215 0.45 30.84 -6.62
N HIS A 216 1.73 30.90 -6.27
CA HIS A 216 2.74 29.93 -6.70
C HIS A 216 2.65 28.63 -5.86
N ALA A 217 3.12 27.51 -6.40
CA ALA A 217 3.27 26.27 -5.63
C ALA A 217 4.19 26.41 -4.39
N GLN A 218 5.20 27.29 -4.48
CA GLN A 218 6.02 27.72 -3.36
C GLN A 218 5.67 29.19 -3.00
N PRO A 219 4.75 29.43 -2.05
CA PRO A 219 4.41 30.78 -1.62
C PRO A 219 5.59 31.41 -0.89
N LEU A 220 6.04 32.57 -1.38
CA LEU A 220 7.22 33.26 -0.84
C LEU A 220 6.97 33.95 0.52
N TRP A 221 5.70 34.18 0.90
CA TRP A 221 5.31 34.85 2.14
C TRP A 221 3.95 34.33 2.65
N GLY A 222 3.87 34.02 3.96
CA GLY A 222 2.63 33.62 4.65
C GLY A 222 2.13 32.19 4.35
N ASP A 223 1.04 31.80 5.03
CA ASP A 223 0.25 30.60 4.66
C ASP A 223 -0.90 31.04 3.74
N PRO A 224 -0.85 30.76 2.42
CA PRO A 224 -1.94 31.10 1.50
C PRO A 224 -3.11 30.12 1.58
N TYR A 225 -2.97 29.00 2.30
CA TYR A 225 -3.95 27.93 2.36
C TYR A 225 -5.00 28.23 3.44
N VAL A 226 -5.70 29.35 3.26
CA VAL A 226 -6.82 29.80 4.10
C VAL A 226 -8.02 30.06 3.18
N TYR A 227 -9.17 29.48 3.52
CA TYR A 227 -10.42 29.66 2.79
C TYR A 227 -10.98 31.09 2.99
N GLU A 228 -11.86 31.55 2.10
CA GLU A 228 -12.54 32.85 2.24
C GLU A 228 -13.32 32.94 3.57
N ASP A 229 -13.87 31.82 4.04
CA ASP A 229 -14.52 31.67 5.35
C ASP A 229 -13.56 31.72 6.56
N GLY A 230 -12.25 31.86 6.34
CA GLY A 230 -11.22 31.95 7.38
C GLY A 230 -10.72 30.61 7.92
N SER A 231 -11.38 29.49 7.63
CA SER A 231 -10.91 28.16 8.00
C SER A 231 -9.71 27.72 7.14
N GLN A 232 -9.05 26.62 7.54
CA GLN A 232 -7.89 26.08 6.83
C GLN A 232 -8.16 24.65 6.32
N PRO A 233 -7.48 24.19 5.26
CA PRO A 233 -7.51 22.78 4.86
C PRO A 233 -6.82 21.90 5.92
N ASN A 234 -7.24 20.64 6.00
CA ASN A 234 -6.51 19.65 6.79
C ASN A 234 -5.15 19.34 6.15
N ASP A 235 -4.25 18.74 6.93
CA ASP A 235 -2.83 18.70 6.58
C ASP A 235 -2.56 17.86 5.33
N ALA A 236 -3.28 16.75 5.17
CA ALA A 236 -3.24 15.91 3.96
C ALA A 236 -3.71 16.66 2.69
N LEU A 237 -4.68 17.59 2.80
CA LEU A 237 -5.07 18.44 1.69
C LEU A 237 -4.04 19.56 1.46
N ARG A 238 -3.48 20.18 2.52
CA ARG A 238 -2.38 21.14 2.39
C ARG A 238 -1.16 20.52 1.71
N ASP A 239 -0.81 19.27 1.98
CA ASP A 239 0.29 18.57 1.30
C ASP A 239 0.04 18.32 -0.19
N ARG A 240 -1.22 18.14 -0.62
CA ARG A 240 -1.56 18.18 -2.06
C ARG A 240 -1.49 19.61 -2.62
N MET A 241 -1.93 20.61 -1.85
CA MET A 241 -1.96 22.01 -2.28
C MET A 241 -0.56 22.63 -2.43
N ARG A 242 0.39 22.24 -1.57
CA ARG A 242 1.84 22.56 -1.63
C ARG A 242 2.52 22.07 -2.92
N ARG A 243 1.88 21.19 -3.70
CA ARG A 243 2.38 20.68 -4.99
C ARG A 243 1.72 21.36 -6.21
N SER A 244 0.98 22.45 -6.01
CA SER A 244 0.15 23.08 -7.04
C SER A 244 0.26 24.60 -7.04
N SER A 245 0.43 25.21 -8.21
CA SER A 245 0.14 26.62 -8.43
C SER A 245 -1.38 26.84 -8.46
N TRP A 246 -1.86 28.05 -8.17
CA TRP A 246 -3.28 28.34 -7.99
C TRP A 246 -3.80 29.48 -8.86
N GLY A 247 -4.99 29.27 -9.40
CA GLY A 247 -5.71 30.25 -10.20
C GLY A 247 -7.16 30.48 -9.76
N VAL A 248 -7.63 31.69 -10.04
CA VAL A 248 -9.03 32.09 -9.88
C VAL A 248 -9.82 31.62 -11.12
N PRO A 249 -10.97 30.91 -10.98
CA PRO A 249 -11.79 30.46 -12.11
C PRO A 249 -12.31 31.62 -12.96
N ILE A 250 -12.49 31.44 -14.27
CA ILE A 250 -12.93 32.53 -15.16
C ILE A 250 -14.41 32.93 -14.95
N GLU A 251 -15.28 31.99 -14.53
CA GLU A 251 -16.69 32.27 -14.17
C GLU A 251 -16.85 33.30 -13.05
N THR A 252 -15.79 33.55 -12.29
CA THR A 252 -15.76 34.56 -11.22
C THR A 252 -16.14 35.96 -11.77
N LEU A 253 -15.85 36.23 -13.04
CA LEU A 253 -16.21 37.47 -13.72
C LEU A 253 -17.71 37.64 -13.94
N ALA A 254 -18.47 36.54 -13.99
CA ALA A 254 -19.94 36.56 -14.00
C ALA A 254 -20.56 36.74 -12.60
N ARG A 255 -19.72 36.90 -11.56
CA ARG A 255 -20.10 37.13 -10.15
C ARG A 255 -19.65 38.51 -9.62
N LEU A 256 -18.95 39.29 -10.44
CA LEU A 256 -18.69 40.70 -10.15
C LEU A 256 -20.00 41.48 -10.21
N GLU A 257 -20.04 42.64 -9.55
CA GLU A 257 -21.17 43.57 -9.65
C GLU A 257 -20.64 44.93 -10.15
N PRO A 258 -20.99 45.38 -11.37
CA PRO A 258 -21.80 44.67 -12.38
C PRO A 258 -21.08 43.43 -12.97
N PRO A 259 -21.83 42.42 -13.46
CA PRO A 259 -21.24 41.19 -13.99
C PRO A 259 -20.62 41.45 -15.37
N MET A 260 -19.33 41.13 -15.51
CA MET A 260 -18.54 41.42 -16.71
C MET A 260 -18.68 40.33 -17.80
N MET A 261 -19.60 39.39 -17.63
CA MET A 261 -19.90 38.30 -18.56
C MET A 261 -21.39 37.96 -18.57
N THR A 262 -21.95 37.69 -19.76
CA THR A 262 -23.39 37.38 -19.90
C THR A 262 -23.67 35.87 -19.80
N PRO A 263 -24.82 35.45 -19.22
CA PRO A 263 -25.06 34.06 -18.82
C PRO A 263 -25.30 33.05 -19.96
N LYS A 264 -25.09 33.40 -21.24
CA LYS A 264 -25.25 32.47 -22.38
C LYS A 264 -24.29 31.26 -22.33
N HIS A 265 -23.23 31.30 -21.53
CA HIS A 265 -22.28 30.20 -21.35
C HIS A 265 -22.56 29.29 -20.12
N LEU A 266 -23.66 29.51 -19.39
CA LEU A 266 -23.99 28.80 -18.14
C LEU A 266 -25.17 27.80 -18.24
N GLN A 267 -25.58 27.41 -19.45
CA GLN A 267 -26.66 26.43 -19.64
C GLN A 267 -26.21 24.99 -19.34
N ASN A 268 -26.13 24.64 -18.05
CA ASN A 268 -26.55 23.34 -17.50
C ASN A 268 -26.35 23.28 -15.97
N GLN A 269 -27.32 23.79 -15.21
CA GLN A 269 -27.50 23.49 -13.78
C GLN A 269 -28.99 23.42 -13.41
N PRO A 270 -29.42 22.45 -12.57
CA PRO A 270 -30.69 22.53 -11.86
C PRO A 270 -30.67 23.71 -10.86
N ARG A 271 -31.77 24.44 -10.74
CA ARG A 271 -31.86 25.61 -9.84
C ARG A 271 -31.89 25.20 -8.36
N GLY A 272 -30.73 25.22 -7.71
CA GLY A 272 -30.66 25.25 -6.25
C GLY A 272 -31.27 26.55 -5.69
N ARG A 273 -32.05 26.45 -4.60
CA ARG A 273 -32.68 27.62 -3.97
C ARG A 273 -31.63 28.56 -3.36
N ARG A 274 -31.89 29.87 -3.45
CA ARG A 274 -31.10 30.93 -2.81
C ARG A 274 -31.26 30.82 -1.29
N ALA A 275 -30.21 30.41 -0.58
CA ALA A 275 -30.20 30.42 0.88
C ALA A 275 -29.89 31.83 1.39
N THR A 276 -30.76 32.39 2.23
CA THR A 276 -30.52 33.66 2.94
C THR A 276 -29.64 33.42 4.16
N THR A 277 -28.60 34.22 4.35
CA THR A 277 -27.66 34.10 5.47
C THR A 277 -28.28 34.55 6.79
N LYS A 278 -28.54 33.58 7.67
CA LYS A 278 -28.59 33.71 9.13
C LYS A 278 -27.63 32.68 9.73
N PRO A 279 -27.09 32.89 10.94
CA PRO A 279 -26.12 31.97 11.56
C PRO A 279 -26.71 30.55 11.72
N ILE A 280 -25.88 29.54 11.52
CA ILE A 280 -26.27 28.12 11.45
C ILE A 280 -26.27 27.53 12.87
N PRO A 281 -27.42 27.00 13.33
CA PRO A 281 -27.43 25.59 13.77
C PRO A 281 -28.74 24.87 13.42
N PRO A 282 -28.70 23.73 12.69
CA PRO A 282 -29.54 22.60 13.11
C PRO A 282 -28.97 21.20 12.74
N ALA A 283 -27.69 20.92 13.04
CA ALA A 283 -27.18 19.54 13.07
C ALA A 283 -26.98 19.11 14.53
N THR A 284 -25.95 19.65 15.18
CA THR A 284 -25.58 19.39 16.58
C THR A 284 -26.77 19.56 17.54
N SER A 285 -27.54 20.66 17.43
CA SER A 285 -28.68 20.93 18.32
C SER A 285 -29.90 20.04 18.08
N LEU A 286 -30.10 19.55 16.85
CA LEU A 286 -31.19 18.61 16.53
C LEU A 286 -30.85 17.22 17.06
N VAL A 287 -29.61 16.76 16.86
CA VAL A 287 -29.11 15.51 17.44
C VAL A 287 -29.06 15.59 18.96
N ASP A 288 -28.67 16.73 19.55
CA ASP A 288 -28.64 16.93 21.01
C ASP A 288 -30.04 16.85 21.63
N ASN A 289 -31.04 17.51 21.05
CA ASN A 289 -32.43 17.43 21.52
C ASN A 289 -32.97 15.99 21.42
N LEU A 290 -32.80 15.32 20.27
CA LEU A 290 -33.26 13.95 20.11
C LEU A 290 -32.52 13.00 21.06
N ALA A 291 -31.20 13.16 21.22
CA ALA A 291 -30.40 12.40 22.19
C ALA A 291 -30.89 12.58 23.62
N LYS A 292 -31.31 13.80 24.01
CA LYS A 292 -31.89 14.07 25.33
C LYS A 292 -33.21 13.33 25.55
N GLU A 293 -34.05 13.20 24.52
CA GLU A 293 -35.35 12.49 24.64
C GLU A 293 -35.21 10.96 24.71
N ILE A 294 -34.24 10.37 23.99
CA ILE A 294 -34.08 8.91 23.91
C ILE A 294 -33.15 8.32 24.99
N THR A 295 -32.31 9.15 25.63
CA THR A 295 -31.34 8.70 26.64
C THR A 295 -31.97 8.69 28.03
N VAL A 296 -31.73 7.60 28.76
CA VAL A 296 -32.11 7.42 30.17
C VAL A 296 -30.88 7.16 31.03
N GLN A 297 -30.97 7.43 32.33
CA GLN A 297 -30.01 6.90 33.30
C GLN A 297 -30.50 5.54 33.81
N ILE A 298 -29.57 4.68 34.22
CA ILE A 298 -29.85 3.40 34.88
C ILE A 298 -29.16 3.44 36.24
N ALA A 299 -29.92 3.72 37.29
CA ALA A 299 -29.42 3.99 38.63
C ALA A 299 -29.44 2.75 39.53
N TRP A 300 -28.44 2.65 40.40
CA TRP A 300 -28.33 1.70 41.51
C TRP A 300 -27.61 2.36 42.69
N GLN A 301 -28.12 2.20 43.92
CA GLN A 301 -27.47 2.74 45.12
C GLN A 301 -27.08 4.22 44.94
N ASN A 302 -25.77 4.54 44.99
CA ASN A 302 -25.22 5.89 44.86
C ASN A 302 -24.51 6.11 43.49
N SER A 303 -24.89 5.38 42.44
CA SER A 303 -24.25 5.47 41.11
C SER A 303 -25.21 5.12 39.98
N HIS A 304 -24.78 5.32 38.73
CA HIS A 304 -25.59 5.03 37.55
C HIS A 304 -24.75 4.75 36.29
N GLY A 305 -25.40 4.14 35.30
CA GLY A 305 -25.01 4.13 33.90
C GLY A 305 -26.01 4.92 33.06
N ALA A 306 -25.93 4.77 31.74
CA ALA A 306 -26.88 5.32 30.78
C ALA A 306 -27.50 4.21 29.91
N GLY A 307 -28.60 4.51 29.22
CA GLY A 307 -29.23 3.60 28.27
C GLY A 307 -30.01 4.38 27.22
N VAL A 308 -30.47 3.70 26.16
CA VAL A 308 -31.29 4.29 25.11
C VAL A 308 -32.62 3.54 24.94
N ILE A 309 -33.73 4.27 24.85
CA ILE A 309 -35.05 3.71 24.58
C ILE A 309 -35.11 3.25 23.12
N ALA A 310 -35.01 1.94 22.90
CA ALA A 310 -34.83 1.31 21.59
C ALA A 310 -36.12 0.78 20.96
N ALA A 311 -37.11 0.39 21.78
CA ALA A 311 -38.43 -0.07 21.32
C ALA A 311 -39.54 0.23 22.35
N LYS A 312 -40.81 0.16 21.92
CA LYS A 312 -42.01 0.28 22.77
C LYS A 312 -43.10 -0.67 22.28
N GLU A 313 -43.72 -1.40 23.19
CA GLU A 313 -44.86 -2.30 22.94
C GLU A 313 -45.94 -2.11 24.01
N GLY A 314 -47.11 -1.59 23.62
CA GLY A 314 -48.12 -1.14 24.58
C GLY A 314 -47.55 -0.08 25.52
N ASN A 315 -47.64 -0.30 26.84
CA ASN A 315 -47.05 0.58 27.86
C ASN A 315 -45.65 0.12 28.32
N LYS A 316 -45.08 -0.93 27.69
CA LYS A 316 -43.73 -1.41 27.97
C LYS A 316 -42.72 -0.71 27.06
N TYR A 317 -41.62 -0.26 27.65
CA TYR A 317 -40.46 0.31 26.96
C TYR A 317 -39.25 -0.60 27.12
N TYR A 318 -38.50 -0.78 26.03
CA TYR A 318 -37.24 -1.53 26.04
C TYR A 318 -36.04 -0.57 25.97
N VAL A 319 -35.08 -0.77 26.88
CA VAL A 319 -33.87 0.08 27.00
C VAL A 319 -32.64 -0.77 26.68
N LEU A 320 -31.85 -0.32 25.70
CA LEU A 320 -30.56 -0.94 25.36
C LEU A 320 -29.43 -0.21 26.12
N THR A 321 -28.49 -0.96 26.68
CA THR A 321 -27.38 -0.45 27.51
C THR A 321 -26.16 -1.39 27.46
N ALA A 322 -25.11 -1.06 28.20
CA ALA A 322 -23.92 -1.89 28.34
C ALA A 322 -24.13 -3.05 29.34
N GLY A 323 -23.49 -4.20 29.12
CA GLY A 323 -23.66 -5.40 29.95
C GLY A 323 -23.22 -5.20 31.41
N HIS A 324 -22.09 -4.52 31.63
CA HIS A 324 -21.54 -4.25 32.96
C HIS A 324 -22.33 -3.22 33.77
N VAL A 325 -23.29 -2.51 33.16
CA VAL A 325 -24.26 -1.65 33.88
C VAL A 325 -25.22 -2.51 34.70
N VAL A 326 -25.57 -3.71 34.22
CA VAL A 326 -26.55 -4.61 34.87
C VAL A 326 -25.95 -5.82 35.60
N ARG A 327 -24.76 -6.29 35.20
CA ARG A 327 -24.14 -7.49 35.79
C ARG A 327 -23.93 -7.32 37.30
N GLY A 328 -24.40 -8.29 38.09
CA GLY A 328 -24.30 -8.28 39.55
C GLY A 328 -25.22 -7.29 40.28
N ARG A 329 -26.28 -6.79 39.62
CA ARG A 329 -27.29 -5.90 40.22
C ARG A 329 -28.55 -6.68 40.54
N ASN A 330 -29.14 -6.42 41.72
CA ASN A 330 -30.41 -7.03 42.16
C ASN A 330 -31.61 -6.06 42.08
N GLU A 331 -31.35 -4.74 42.05
CA GLU A 331 -32.34 -3.68 41.84
C GLU A 331 -31.74 -2.65 40.88
N LEU A 332 -32.55 -2.17 39.92
CA LEU A 332 -32.20 -1.12 38.97
C LEU A 332 -33.40 -0.21 38.75
N LYS A 333 -33.16 1.09 38.58
CA LYS A 333 -34.18 2.08 38.19
C LYS A 333 -33.79 2.80 36.91
N VAL A 334 -34.69 2.83 35.94
CA VAL A 334 -34.60 3.71 34.77
C VAL A 334 -35.06 5.10 35.19
N VAL A 335 -34.21 6.12 35.01
CA VAL A 335 -34.56 7.52 35.22
C VAL A 335 -34.62 8.20 33.86
N THR A 336 -35.80 8.71 33.50
CA THR A 336 -36.05 9.37 32.22
C THR A 336 -35.67 10.84 32.24
N HIS A 337 -35.58 11.49 31.07
CA HIS A 337 -35.16 12.89 30.95
C HIS A 337 -36.08 13.90 31.65
N ASP A 338 -37.30 13.50 32.04
CA ASP A 338 -38.26 14.25 32.86
C ASP A 338 -38.17 13.88 34.36
N GLN A 339 -37.06 13.27 34.78
CA GLN A 339 -36.72 12.86 36.15
C GLN A 339 -37.66 11.84 36.81
N LYS A 340 -38.61 11.26 36.05
CA LYS A 340 -39.43 10.14 36.53
C LYS A 340 -38.58 8.86 36.65
N GLN A 341 -38.84 8.07 37.68
CA GLN A 341 -38.13 6.82 37.97
C GLN A 341 -39.06 5.63 37.76
N TYR A 342 -38.53 4.56 37.16
CA TYR A 342 -39.25 3.32 36.90
C TYR A 342 -38.39 2.11 37.30
N SER A 343 -38.94 1.19 38.08
CA SER A 343 -38.26 -0.06 38.42
C SER A 343 -38.08 -0.93 37.17
N VAL A 344 -36.89 -1.52 37.02
CA VAL A 344 -36.60 -2.49 35.96
C VAL A 344 -37.11 -3.87 36.37
N ASP A 345 -37.73 -4.58 35.43
CA ASP A 345 -38.03 -6.01 35.63
C ASP A 345 -36.74 -6.84 35.48
N MET A 346 -36.09 -7.09 36.61
CA MET A 346 -34.84 -7.85 36.70
C MET A 346 -34.93 -9.29 36.19
N LYS A 347 -36.14 -9.88 36.09
CA LYS A 347 -36.33 -11.23 35.51
C LYS A 347 -36.33 -11.23 33.98
N ALA A 348 -36.54 -10.06 33.36
CA ALA A 348 -36.53 -9.85 31.92
C ALA A 348 -35.31 -9.07 31.43
N VAL A 349 -34.36 -8.72 32.31
CA VAL A 349 -33.06 -8.18 31.91
C VAL A 349 -32.29 -9.28 31.17
N LYS A 350 -31.92 -8.97 29.92
CA LYS A 350 -31.19 -9.88 29.05
C LYS A 350 -29.77 -9.38 28.83
N THR A 351 -28.80 -10.28 28.93
CA THR A 351 -27.39 -10.06 28.58
C THR A 351 -26.95 -11.11 27.58
N TRP A 352 -25.95 -10.79 26.77
CA TRP A 352 -25.36 -11.74 25.82
C TRP A 352 -23.94 -12.10 26.24
N GLU A 353 -23.58 -13.37 26.07
CA GLU A 353 -22.20 -13.83 26.21
C GLU A 353 -21.36 -13.35 25.01
N GLY A 354 -20.05 -13.21 25.18
CA GLY A 354 -19.14 -12.68 24.16
C GLY A 354 -19.31 -11.20 23.84
N THR A 355 -20.35 -10.52 24.34
CA THR A 355 -20.55 -9.07 24.21
C THR A 355 -20.81 -8.38 25.55
N ASP A 356 -20.80 -7.05 25.56
CA ASP A 356 -21.18 -6.22 26.71
C ASP A 356 -22.38 -5.34 26.34
N LEU A 357 -23.45 -6.00 25.90
CA LEU A 357 -24.79 -5.42 25.75
C LEU A 357 -25.74 -5.99 26.80
N ALA A 358 -26.72 -5.17 27.19
CA ALA A 358 -27.91 -5.62 27.91
C ALA A 358 -29.17 -4.93 27.42
N LEU A 359 -30.29 -5.65 27.46
CA LEU A 359 -31.63 -5.13 27.15
C LEU A 359 -32.50 -5.22 28.41
N LEU A 360 -33.12 -4.10 28.78
CA LEU A 360 -34.01 -3.94 29.93
C LEU A 360 -35.46 -3.76 29.47
N GLN A 361 -36.41 -3.96 30.37
CA GLN A 361 -37.77 -3.45 30.22
C GLN A 361 -38.24 -2.64 31.44
N PHE A 362 -39.01 -1.59 31.19
CA PHE A 362 -39.79 -0.86 32.20
C PHE A 362 -41.20 -0.57 31.68
N ILE A 363 -42.14 -0.26 32.56
CA ILE A 363 -43.53 0.05 32.21
C ILE A 363 -43.81 1.53 32.52
N SER A 364 -44.41 2.26 31.59
CA SER A 364 -44.89 3.62 31.82
C SER A 364 -46.09 3.98 30.95
N ASN A 365 -47.03 4.71 31.55
CA ASN A 365 -48.16 5.32 30.86
C ASN A 365 -47.79 6.67 30.21
N ASN A 366 -46.59 7.21 30.49
CA ASN A 366 -46.07 8.40 29.82
C ASN A 366 -45.56 8.04 28.41
N THR A 367 -45.60 9.00 27.48
CA THR A 367 -45.03 8.83 26.14
C THR A 367 -43.61 9.37 26.06
N TYR A 368 -42.64 8.47 25.95
CA TYR A 368 -41.24 8.76 25.64
C TYR A 368 -40.87 8.49 24.18
N GLN A 369 -39.90 9.23 23.68
CA GLN A 369 -39.35 9.07 22.34
C GLN A 369 -38.60 7.72 22.22
N VAL A 370 -38.75 7.06 21.08
CA VAL A 370 -38.07 5.80 20.77
C VAL A 370 -37.07 6.05 19.65
N GLY A 371 -35.79 5.77 19.93
CA GLY A 371 -34.68 5.97 19.02
C GLY A 371 -34.80 5.15 17.74
N VAL A 372 -34.18 5.67 16.67
CA VAL A 372 -34.05 4.96 15.39
C VAL A 372 -32.71 4.24 15.39
N LEU A 373 -32.73 2.93 15.15
CA LEU A 373 -31.55 2.08 15.03
C LEU A 373 -31.00 2.15 13.61
N ALA A 374 -29.69 2.31 13.47
CA ALA A 374 -29.00 2.37 12.19
C ALA A 374 -28.31 1.04 11.87
N ASP A 375 -28.68 0.41 10.75
CA ASP A 375 -28.04 -0.80 10.23
C ASP A 375 -27.47 -0.55 8.83
N TYR A 376 -26.26 0.00 8.80
CA TYR A 376 -25.45 0.13 7.60
C TYR A 376 -23.98 -0.12 7.95
N ASP A 377 -23.14 -0.36 6.93
CA ASP A 377 -21.72 -0.55 7.17
C ASP A 377 -21.05 0.75 7.68
N LEU A 378 -20.21 0.58 8.72
CA LEU A 378 -19.48 1.63 9.43
C LEU A 378 -18.03 1.72 8.92
N GLY A 379 -17.84 1.54 7.62
CA GLY A 379 -16.55 1.59 6.92
C GLY A 379 -15.76 2.90 7.09
N ASN A 380 -14.50 2.81 6.68
CA ASN A 380 -13.31 3.60 7.07
C ASN A 380 -13.31 5.14 6.90
N GLU A 381 -14.44 5.78 6.57
CA GLU A 381 -14.54 7.21 6.29
C GLU A 381 -14.89 8.01 7.57
N ASP A 382 -14.24 9.17 7.76
CA ASP A 382 -14.46 10.04 8.93
C ASP A 382 -15.93 10.52 9.05
N ARG A 383 -16.72 9.82 9.86
CA ARG A 383 -18.11 10.18 10.16
C ARG A 383 -18.17 10.89 11.51
N VAL A 384 -18.82 12.06 11.55
CA VAL A 384 -19.12 12.73 12.82
C VAL A 384 -20.12 11.89 13.60
N VAL A 385 -19.82 11.66 14.87
CA VAL A 385 -20.64 10.89 15.80
C VAL A 385 -20.79 11.64 17.11
N PHE A 386 -21.90 11.39 17.80
CA PHE A 386 -22.26 12.08 19.04
C PHE A 386 -22.50 11.05 20.15
N VAL A 387 -22.13 11.38 21.38
CA VAL A 387 -22.40 10.55 22.56
C VAL A 387 -23.11 11.40 23.60
N SER A 388 -24.13 10.83 24.23
CA SER A 388 -24.97 11.54 25.21
C SER A 388 -25.25 10.70 26.43
N GLY A 389 -24.95 11.23 27.62
CA GLY A 389 -25.19 10.56 28.90
C GLY A 389 -24.94 11.49 30.07
N THR A 390 -25.07 10.98 31.29
CA THR A 390 -24.75 11.74 32.51
C THR A 390 -23.49 11.16 33.16
N PRO A 391 -22.48 11.97 33.53
CA PRO A 391 -21.36 11.52 34.35
C PRO A 391 -21.79 11.20 35.79
N VAL A 392 -21.01 10.45 36.56
CA VAL A 392 -21.17 10.34 38.02
C VAL A 392 -20.35 11.44 38.69
N SER A 393 -21.02 12.36 39.40
CA SER A 393 -20.36 13.44 40.15
C SER A 393 -19.80 12.94 41.50
N LYS A 394 -18.62 13.43 41.90
CA LYS A 394 -18.04 13.16 43.24
C LYS A 394 -18.72 13.95 44.38
N LYS A 395 -19.60 14.94 44.09
CA LYS A 395 -20.16 15.83 45.14
C LYS A 395 -21.58 15.48 45.59
N THR A 396 -22.50 15.20 44.65
CA THR A 396 -23.84 14.63 44.91
C THR A 396 -24.44 14.13 43.59
N VAL A 397 -25.39 13.19 43.65
CA VAL A 397 -26.13 12.70 42.48
C VAL A 397 -26.96 13.84 41.83
N GLU A 398 -27.51 14.74 42.65
CA GLU A 398 -28.44 15.81 42.25
C GLU A 398 -27.81 16.94 41.40
N GLN A 399 -26.48 17.00 41.27
CA GLN A 399 -25.77 18.06 40.54
C GLN A 399 -25.08 17.60 39.25
N SER A 400 -25.35 16.39 38.75
CA SER A 400 -24.70 15.90 37.55
C SER A 400 -25.40 16.32 36.25
N ASN A 401 -24.83 17.32 35.57
CA ASN A 401 -25.32 17.78 34.27
C ASN A 401 -25.09 16.73 33.16
N ARG A 402 -26.08 16.58 32.27
CA ARG A 402 -25.96 15.74 31.06
C ARG A 402 -24.83 16.24 30.17
N GLN A 403 -23.90 15.35 29.84
CA GLN A 403 -22.82 15.55 28.89
C GLN A 403 -23.29 15.14 27.49
N PHE A 404 -23.08 16.02 26.52
CA PHE A 404 -23.21 15.74 25.09
C PHE A 404 -21.89 16.13 24.43
N SER A 405 -21.28 15.23 23.68
CA SER A 405 -19.99 15.47 23.03
C SER A 405 -20.00 15.02 21.57
N VAL A 406 -19.44 15.86 20.70
CA VAL A 406 -19.14 15.54 19.30
C VAL A 406 -17.79 14.82 19.23
N GLY A 407 -17.59 14.01 18.21
CA GLY A 407 -16.34 13.34 17.90
C GLY A 407 -16.36 12.73 16.51
N LEU A 408 -15.28 12.03 16.17
CA LEU A 408 -15.11 11.38 14.88
C LEU A 408 -15.00 9.88 15.07
N LEU A 409 -15.78 9.13 14.28
CA LEU A 409 -15.70 7.69 14.16
C LEU A 409 -14.44 7.36 13.36
N TYR A 410 -13.51 6.64 13.97
CA TYR A 410 -12.30 6.15 13.29
C TYR A 410 -12.58 4.90 12.43
N GLY A 411 -13.83 4.42 12.41
CA GLY A 411 -14.32 3.28 11.64
C GLY A 411 -14.76 2.13 12.56
N GLY A 412 -15.48 1.17 11.98
CA GLY A 412 -15.57 -0.18 12.54
C GLY A 412 -14.52 -1.07 11.89
N GLY A 413 -13.50 -1.52 12.64
CA GLY A 413 -12.43 -2.35 12.05
C GLY A 413 -11.19 -2.57 12.91
N ILE A 414 -10.65 -3.78 12.81
CA ILE A 414 -9.62 -4.33 13.71
C ILE A 414 -8.24 -3.67 13.51
N GLU A 415 -8.01 -2.90 12.44
CA GLU A 415 -6.72 -2.24 12.17
C GLU A 415 -6.47 -0.95 12.98
N ARG A 416 -7.52 -0.28 13.48
CA ARG A 416 -7.40 1.08 14.05
C ARG A 416 -7.50 1.15 15.58
N ALA A 417 -7.97 0.08 16.23
CA ALA A 417 -8.05 -0.03 17.68
C ALA A 417 -6.67 -0.26 18.32
N LYS A 418 -6.44 0.33 19.49
CA LYS A 418 -5.13 0.48 20.16
C LYS A 418 -5.07 -0.11 21.59
N ASP A 419 -6.09 -0.85 22.01
CA ASP A 419 -6.24 -1.47 23.35
C ASP A 419 -6.91 -2.85 23.21
N ALA A 420 -6.49 -3.86 23.98
CA ALA A 420 -7.11 -5.19 23.92
C ALA A 420 -8.64 -5.18 24.17
N ARG A 421 -9.17 -4.25 24.97
CA ARG A 421 -10.60 -4.13 25.24
C ARG A 421 -11.40 -3.76 23.99
N SER A 422 -10.84 -2.99 23.07
CA SER A 422 -11.44 -2.66 21.77
C SER A 422 -11.72 -3.87 20.87
N PHE A 423 -11.29 -5.06 21.28
CA PHE A 423 -11.56 -6.34 20.60
C PHE A 423 -12.28 -7.35 21.49
N ALA A 424 -12.47 -7.02 22.77
CA ALA A 424 -13.25 -7.81 23.71
C ALA A 424 -14.71 -7.32 23.71
N PHE A 425 -15.64 -8.20 24.07
CA PHE A 425 -17.04 -7.85 24.32
C PHE A 425 -17.77 -7.12 23.16
N GLY A 426 -17.30 -7.26 21.92
CA GLY A 426 -17.90 -6.66 20.73
C GLY A 426 -17.68 -5.15 20.57
N TYR A 427 -16.60 -4.58 21.12
CA TYR A 427 -16.30 -3.14 21.08
C TYR A 427 -15.80 -2.63 19.71
N ASP A 428 -16.46 -3.04 18.63
CA ASP A 428 -16.02 -2.75 17.25
C ASP A 428 -16.18 -1.27 16.84
N LEU A 429 -16.71 -0.37 17.68
CA LEU A 429 -16.73 1.08 17.42
C LEU A 429 -15.63 1.82 18.17
N ILE A 430 -14.84 2.61 17.44
CA ILE A 430 -13.75 3.44 17.98
C ILE A 430 -14.00 4.90 17.58
N TYR A 431 -14.06 5.83 18.54
CA TYR A 431 -14.38 7.23 18.26
C TYR A 431 -13.75 8.25 19.23
N THR A 432 -13.64 9.51 18.79
CA THR A 432 -12.89 10.54 19.52
C THR A 432 -13.68 11.36 20.55
N ASN A 433 -15.00 11.14 20.71
CA ASN A 433 -15.84 11.83 21.69
C ASN A 433 -15.23 11.76 23.09
N SER A 434 -15.26 12.84 23.87
CA SER A 434 -14.90 12.76 25.30
C SER A 434 -16.06 12.16 26.09
N THR A 435 -15.78 11.19 26.95
CA THR A 435 -16.75 10.40 27.71
C THR A 435 -16.26 10.16 29.14
N SER A 436 -17.19 10.16 30.10
CA SER A 436 -16.90 10.18 31.54
C SER A 436 -17.49 8.95 32.25
N LYS A 437 -16.93 8.58 33.41
CA LYS A 437 -17.50 7.52 34.28
C LYS A 437 -18.97 7.81 34.56
N GLY A 438 -19.85 6.83 34.37
CA GLY A 438 -21.31 6.98 34.42
C GLY A 438 -22.01 7.05 33.06
N MET A 439 -21.27 7.37 31.98
CA MET A 439 -21.81 7.40 30.62
C MET A 439 -21.88 6.02 29.95
N SER A 440 -21.35 4.95 30.54
CA SER A 440 -21.44 3.60 29.96
C SER A 440 -22.90 3.19 29.75
N GLY A 441 -23.19 2.69 28.55
CA GLY A 441 -24.53 2.43 28.01
C GLY A 441 -25.17 3.60 27.24
N SER A 442 -24.51 4.76 27.13
CA SER A 442 -24.98 5.90 26.32
C SER A 442 -25.14 5.54 24.83
N PRO A 443 -26.14 6.08 24.11
CA PRO A 443 -26.20 5.94 22.66
C PRO A 443 -25.02 6.66 21.97
N VAL A 444 -24.46 6.00 20.96
CA VAL A 444 -23.57 6.59 19.95
C VAL A 444 -24.41 6.86 18.71
N LEU A 445 -24.41 8.10 18.23
CA LEU A 445 -25.37 8.62 17.25
C LEU A 445 -24.67 9.12 15.98
N ASP A 446 -25.33 9.00 14.83
CA ASP A 446 -24.90 9.61 13.56
C ASP A 446 -25.36 11.09 13.41
N SER A 447 -25.03 11.72 12.27
CA SER A 447 -25.44 13.09 11.92
C SER A 447 -26.94 13.27 11.64
N LEU A 448 -27.75 12.22 11.74
CA LEU A 448 -29.22 12.26 11.71
C LEU A 448 -29.84 11.89 13.07
N GLY A 449 -29.03 11.68 14.11
CA GLY A 449 -29.48 11.29 15.45
C GLY A 449 -29.91 9.83 15.57
N ARG A 450 -29.47 8.96 14.66
CA ARG A 450 -29.78 7.53 14.68
C ARG A 450 -28.70 6.77 15.44
N VAL A 451 -29.11 5.81 16.25
CA VAL A 451 -28.22 5.00 17.10
C VAL A 451 -27.43 4.05 16.21
N ILE A 452 -26.11 4.27 16.12
CA ILE A 452 -25.16 3.37 15.43
C ILE A 452 -24.47 2.40 16.39
N GLY A 453 -24.50 2.70 17.70
CA GLY A 453 -23.98 1.80 18.73
C GLY A 453 -24.25 2.27 20.16
N ILE A 454 -23.69 1.53 21.10
CA ILE A 454 -23.79 1.78 22.54
C ILE A 454 -22.38 1.97 23.10
N HIS A 455 -22.13 3.12 23.73
CA HIS A 455 -20.86 3.40 24.39
C HIS A 455 -20.67 2.47 25.60
N THR A 456 -19.47 1.92 25.78
CA THR A 456 -19.19 0.97 26.87
C THR A 456 -17.97 1.39 27.70
N ALA A 457 -16.84 1.62 27.05
CA ALA A 457 -15.53 1.80 27.68
C ALA A 457 -14.65 2.83 26.92
N ALA A 458 -13.37 2.94 27.29
CA ALA A 458 -12.36 3.70 26.57
C ALA A 458 -10.99 2.99 26.61
N GLU A 459 -10.11 3.33 25.66
CA GLU A 459 -8.76 2.78 25.51
C GLU A 459 -7.76 3.41 26.49
N GLY A 460 -6.87 2.60 27.05
CA GLY A 460 -6.08 2.93 28.25
C GLY A 460 -6.96 2.99 29.50
N ASP A 461 -6.43 2.64 30.67
CA ASP A 461 -7.14 2.98 31.91
C ASP A 461 -7.01 4.49 32.18
N PRO A 462 -8.02 5.14 32.81
CA PRO A 462 -7.97 6.57 33.08
C PRO A 462 -6.72 6.89 33.90
N THR A 463 -5.85 7.75 33.38
CA THR A 463 -4.58 8.02 34.03
C THR A 463 -4.80 8.99 35.17
N LEU A 464 -4.61 8.53 36.40
CA LEU A 464 -4.62 9.39 37.58
C LEU A 464 -3.29 10.16 37.63
N ILE A 465 -3.38 11.49 37.70
CA ILE A 465 -2.23 12.39 37.70
C ILE A 465 -2.29 13.27 38.94
N LYS A 466 -1.36 13.03 39.86
CA LYS A 466 -1.17 13.83 41.06
C LYS A 466 -0.40 15.10 40.72
N GLN A 467 -1.02 16.25 40.93
CA GLN A 467 -0.42 17.56 40.68
C GLN A 467 0.56 17.95 41.80
N LYS A 468 1.34 19.00 41.51
CA LYS A 468 2.17 19.73 42.50
C LYS A 468 1.34 20.29 43.67
N THR A 469 0.03 20.52 43.47
CA THR A 469 -0.94 20.93 44.51
C THR A 469 -1.39 19.77 45.42
N GLY A 470 -1.02 18.54 45.11
CA GLY A 470 -1.51 17.32 45.80
C GLY A 470 -2.85 16.80 45.29
N GLU A 471 -3.61 17.57 44.50
CA GLU A 471 -4.87 17.13 43.89
C GLU A 471 -4.63 16.12 42.75
N GLU A 472 -5.43 15.05 42.73
CA GLU A 472 -5.39 13.99 41.73
C GLU A 472 -6.47 14.22 40.66
N ARG A 473 -6.05 14.63 39.45
CA ARG A 473 -6.90 14.79 38.27
C ARG A 473 -6.78 13.56 37.36
N GLU A 474 -7.90 13.13 36.77
CA GLU A 474 -8.03 11.91 35.96
C GLU A 474 -8.11 12.28 34.47
N ILE A 475 -7.37 11.59 33.59
CA ILE A 475 -7.39 11.87 32.14
C ILE A 475 -7.41 10.61 31.26
N GLN A 476 -8.32 10.60 30.28
CA GLN A 476 -8.43 9.54 29.26
C GLN A 476 -7.60 9.87 28.01
N LEU A 477 -6.48 9.17 27.81
CA LEU A 477 -5.56 9.42 26.68
C LEU A 477 -5.87 8.60 25.41
N GLY A 478 -6.52 7.44 25.53
CA GLY A 478 -6.97 6.63 24.39
C GLY A 478 -8.41 6.95 23.93
N TYR A 479 -8.84 6.39 22.80
CA TYR A 479 -10.17 6.67 22.22
C TYR A 479 -11.32 6.07 23.04
N SER A 480 -12.56 6.47 22.74
CA SER A 480 -13.76 5.91 23.38
C SER A 480 -14.34 4.78 22.53
N LEU A 481 -14.95 3.81 23.19
CA LEU A 481 -15.33 2.51 22.64
C LEU A 481 -16.83 2.23 22.82
N GLY A 482 -17.38 1.44 21.90
CA GLY A 482 -18.77 0.97 21.97
C GLY A 482 -19.08 -0.24 21.08
N VAL A 483 -20.24 -0.86 21.32
CA VAL A 483 -20.75 -2.00 20.53
C VAL A 483 -21.64 -1.50 19.39
N PRO A 484 -21.48 -1.97 18.13
CA PRO A 484 -22.36 -1.60 17.03
C PRO A 484 -23.81 -2.06 17.21
N ILE A 485 -24.76 -1.27 16.70
CA ILE A 485 -26.18 -1.67 16.63
C ILE A 485 -26.38 -2.88 15.71
N ARG A 486 -25.57 -3.04 14.65
CA ARG A 486 -25.56 -4.27 13.83
C ARG A 486 -25.31 -5.53 14.67
N THR A 487 -24.39 -5.48 15.62
CA THR A 487 -24.09 -6.59 16.54
C THR A 487 -25.30 -6.90 17.43
N PHE A 488 -25.99 -5.89 17.96
CA PHE A 488 -27.24 -6.06 18.70
C PHE A 488 -28.34 -6.70 17.84
N LEU A 489 -28.54 -6.23 16.61
CA LEU A 489 -29.58 -6.74 15.70
C LEU A 489 -29.34 -8.20 15.30
N ALA A 490 -28.08 -8.59 15.05
CA ALA A 490 -27.72 -9.97 14.79
C ALA A 490 -28.02 -10.91 15.97
N LEU A 491 -27.72 -10.48 17.20
CA LEU A 491 -28.04 -11.22 18.43
C LEU A 491 -29.56 -11.38 18.62
N MET A 492 -30.34 -10.33 18.37
CA MET A 492 -31.81 -10.39 18.45
C MET A 492 -32.42 -11.34 17.40
N GLN A 493 -31.84 -11.39 16.20
CA GLN A 493 -32.24 -12.32 15.14
C GLN A 493 -31.89 -13.78 15.50
N GLN A 494 -30.68 -14.03 16.02
CA GLN A 494 -30.23 -15.34 16.48
C GLN A 494 -31.16 -15.91 17.57
N ASP A 495 -31.57 -15.07 18.52
CA ASP A 495 -32.46 -15.43 19.61
C ASP A 495 -33.96 -15.45 19.24
N LYS A 496 -34.30 -15.19 17.97
CA LYS A 496 -35.66 -15.21 17.40
C LYS A 496 -36.65 -14.32 18.17
N GLN A 497 -36.18 -13.23 18.76
CA GLN A 497 -36.97 -12.31 19.57
C GLN A 497 -37.86 -11.43 18.68
N GLN A 498 -39.19 -11.50 18.86
CA GLN A 498 -40.16 -10.72 18.08
C GLN A 498 -40.41 -9.32 18.69
N ILE A 499 -39.35 -8.53 18.88
CA ILE A 499 -39.47 -7.13 19.33
C ILE A 499 -39.39 -6.19 18.12
N SER A 500 -40.33 -5.25 18.02
CA SER A 500 -40.41 -4.33 16.88
C SER A 500 -39.51 -3.09 17.04
N PHE A 501 -38.42 -3.03 16.27
CA PHE A 501 -37.45 -1.92 16.27
C PHE A 501 -37.63 -0.98 15.05
N LYS A 502 -37.41 0.33 15.26
CA LYS A 502 -37.34 1.32 14.17
C LYS A 502 -35.97 1.29 13.50
N ILE A 503 -35.78 0.45 12.47
CA ILE A 503 -34.49 0.29 11.78
C ILE A 503 -34.41 1.16 10.51
N GLN A 504 -33.24 1.74 10.21
CA GLN A 504 -32.92 2.36 8.93
C GLN A 504 -31.54 1.93 8.40
N THR A 505 -31.46 1.68 7.09
CA THR A 505 -30.25 1.18 6.41
C THR A 505 -29.57 2.21 5.50
N SER A 506 -30.09 3.44 5.41
CA SER A 506 -29.53 4.50 4.58
C SER A 506 -28.32 5.17 5.24
N LEU A 507 -27.22 5.35 4.49
CA LEU A 507 -26.07 6.13 4.96
C LEU A 507 -26.48 7.61 5.20
N PRO A 508 -25.97 8.26 6.26
CA PRO A 508 -26.24 9.66 6.52
C PRO A 508 -25.50 10.58 5.52
N PRO A 509 -25.97 11.80 5.28
CA PRO A 509 -25.25 12.77 4.45
C PRO A 509 -23.86 13.08 5.01
N ARG A 510 -22.84 13.06 4.15
CA ARG A 510 -21.49 13.51 4.55
C ARG A 510 -21.50 15.00 4.80
N LEU A 511 -21.06 15.40 6.00
CA LEU A 511 -20.74 16.79 6.32
C LEU A 511 -19.53 17.24 5.50
N SER A 512 -19.48 18.52 5.15
CA SER A 512 -18.29 19.11 4.53
C SER A 512 -17.22 19.41 5.59
N ALA A 513 -15.95 19.42 5.18
CA ALA A 513 -14.81 19.68 6.06
C ALA A 513 -14.94 20.89 7.01
N PRO A 514 -15.47 22.08 6.61
CA PRO A 514 -15.65 23.19 7.55
C PRO A 514 -16.76 22.94 8.56
N GLN A 515 -17.88 22.32 8.17
CA GLN A 515 -18.95 21.97 9.11
C GLN A 515 -18.43 21.00 10.17
N LEU A 516 -17.59 20.04 9.75
CA LEU A 516 -16.92 19.10 10.63
C LEU A 516 -15.92 19.81 11.57
N ASP A 517 -15.07 20.71 11.05
CA ASP A 517 -14.11 21.47 11.88
C ASP A 517 -14.78 22.46 12.84
N GLU A 518 -15.87 23.11 12.43
CA GLU A 518 -16.71 23.99 13.25
C GLU A 518 -17.36 23.21 14.40
N MET A 519 -18.00 22.08 14.10
CA MET A 519 -18.64 21.20 15.09
C MET A 519 -17.63 20.58 16.07
N MET A 520 -16.43 20.21 15.62
CA MET A 520 -15.37 19.71 16.48
C MET A 520 -14.74 20.83 17.34
N THR A 521 -14.47 22.00 16.76
CA THR A 521 -13.83 23.12 17.49
C THR A 521 -14.72 23.65 18.61
N SER A 522 -16.02 23.82 18.31
CA SER A 522 -17.03 24.21 19.30
C SER A 522 -17.23 23.15 20.39
N SER A 523 -17.31 21.85 20.03
CA SER A 523 -17.55 20.80 21.03
C SER A 523 -16.39 20.52 21.98
N PHE A 524 -15.14 20.75 21.58
CA PHE A 524 -13.98 20.44 22.44
C PHE A 524 -13.52 21.63 23.30
N ASN A 525 -14.02 22.84 23.03
CA ASN A 525 -13.52 24.10 23.59
C ASN A 525 -11.98 24.16 23.53
N LEU A 526 -11.47 24.43 22.32
CA LEU A 526 -10.06 24.38 21.95
C LEU A 526 -9.31 25.68 22.24
N GLU A 527 -9.70 26.42 23.29
CA GLU A 527 -8.90 27.54 23.79
C GLU A 527 -7.63 27.02 24.50
N PRO A 528 -6.47 27.67 24.29
CA PRO A 528 -5.21 27.28 24.91
C PRO A 528 -5.20 27.61 26.42
N PRO A 529 -4.47 26.82 27.25
CA PRO A 529 -4.26 27.13 28.66
C PRO A 529 -3.54 28.48 28.86
N GLY A 530 -3.78 29.09 30.02
CA GLY A 530 -3.19 30.38 30.38
C GLY A 530 -1.68 30.30 30.62
N SER A 531 -1.02 31.46 30.73
CA SER A 531 0.44 31.55 30.95
C SER A 531 0.93 30.88 32.24
N GLY A 532 0.07 30.74 33.25
CA GLY A 532 0.34 30.05 34.52
C GLY A 532 -0.17 28.61 34.63
N SER A 533 -0.70 28.02 33.55
CA SER A 533 -1.25 26.66 33.56
C SER A 533 -0.20 25.56 33.67
N ASP A 534 -0.56 24.45 34.32
CA ASP A 534 0.36 23.37 34.70
C ASP A 534 0.57 22.30 33.61
N GLU A 535 1.43 21.31 33.88
CA GLU A 535 1.70 20.21 32.95
C GLU A 535 0.42 19.42 32.58
N PHE A 536 -0.54 19.28 33.49
CA PHE A 536 -1.80 18.57 33.24
C PHE A 536 -2.73 19.37 32.32
N ASP A 537 -2.82 20.69 32.50
CA ASP A 537 -3.62 21.57 31.65
C ASP A 537 -3.15 21.51 30.19
N TRP A 538 -1.82 21.56 29.98
CA TRP A 538 -1.22 21.44 28.65
C TRP A 538 -1.37 20.03 28.04
N LEU A 539 -1.27 18.97 28.84
CA LEU A 539 -1.60 17.60 28.41
C LEU A 539 -3.09 17.46 28.02
N SER A 540 -3.99 18.03 28.81
CA SER A 540 -5.44 18.01 28.59
C SER A 540 -5.82 18.75 27.32
N TYR A 541 -5.26 19.94 27.11
CA TYR A 541 -5.41 20.71 25.86
C TYR A 541 -4.86 19.97 24.64
N GLY A 542 -3.64 19.41 24.74
CA GLY A 542 -3.07 18.58 23.67
C GLY A 542 -3.92 17.35 23.35
N ASN A 543 -4.51 16.71 24.35
CA ASN A 543 -5.41 15.57 24.16
C ASN A 543 -6.73 15.98 23.47
N LYS A 544 -7.32 17.13 23.82
CA LYS A 544 -8.46 17.69 23.06
C LYS A 544 -8.09 17.92 21.58
N LEU A 545 -6.94 18.52 21.31
CA LEU A 545 -6.45 18.76 19.95
C LEU A 545 -6.23 17.45 19.18
N LEU A 546 -5.64 16.44 19.82
CA LEU A 546 -5.45 15.09 19.28
C LEU A 546 -6.79 14.44 18.87
N ARG A 547 -7.79 14.50 19.75
CA ARG A 547 -9.16 13.99 19.50
C ARG A 547 -9.90 14.78 18.42
N SER A 548 -9.51 16.03 18.18
CA SER A 548 -9.96 16.89 17.08
C SER A 548 -9.11 16.78 15.80
N GLN A 549 -8.22 15.78 15.68
CA GLN A 549 -7.27 15.58 14.58
C GLN A 549 -6.28 16.73 14.31
N LYS A 550 -6.10 17.68 15.25
CA LYS A 550 -5.21 18.85 15.10
C LYS A 550 -3.79 18.50 15.58
N TYR A 551 -3.20 17.50 14.93
CA TYR A 551 -2.03 16.78 15.46
C TYR A 551 -0.77 17.63 15.65
N GLU A 552 -0.45 18.57 14.75
CA GLU A 552 0.71 19.47 14.93
C GLU A 552 0.54 20.35 16.17
N LYS A 553 -0.64 20.97 16.35
CA LYS A 553 -0.96 21.75 17.55
C LYS A 553 -0.95 20.90 18.81
N ALA A 554 -1.40 19.65 18.73
CA ALA A 554 -1.34 18.70 19.83
C ALA A 554 0.12 18.41 20.24
N SER A 555 1.01 18.15 19.27
CA SER A 555 2.46 17.99 19.53
C SER A 555 3.04 19.18 20.27
N THR A 556 2.75 20.42 19.85
CA THR A 556 3.23 21.65 20.53
C THR A 556 2.68 21.80 21.94
N ALA A 557 1.41 21.44 22.18
CA ALA A 557 0.82 21.44 23.52
C ALA A 557 1.50 20.40 24.45
N PHE A 558 1.78 19.20 23.94
CA PHE A 558 2.53 18.19 24.69
C PHE A 558 3.99 18.61 24.94
N GLU A 559 4.64 19.29 23.99
CA GLU A 559 5.96 19.89 24.20
C GLU A 559 5.96 20.93 25.32
N ARG A 560 4.89 21.73 25.46
CA ARG A 560 4.76 22.67 26.58
C ARG A 560 4.57 21.95 27.92
N ALA A 561 3.80 20.86 27.95
CA ALA A 561 3.69 20.00 29.15
C ALA A 561 5.04 19.38 29.54
N ILE A 562 5.79 18.83 28.57
CA ILE A 562 7.14 18.26 28.76
C ILE A 562 8.13 19.33 29.25
N HIS A 563 8.04 20.56 28.75
CA HIS A 563 8.90 21.65 29.21
C HIS A 563 8.63 22.08 30.66
N ILE A 564 7.38 21.97 31.13
CA ILE A 564 6.98 22.23 32.53
C ILE A 564 7.35 21.04 33.45
N LYS A 565 7.35 19.82 32.89
CA LYS A 565 7.72 18.59 33.61
C LYS A 565 8.40 17.56 32.66
N PRO A 566 9.75 17.51 32.61
CA PRO A 566 10.47 16.67 31.64
C PRO A 566 10.26 15.16 31.80
N ASP A 567 10.04 14.67 33.02
CA ASP A 567 9.78 13.26 33.37
C ASP A 567 8.33 12.80 33.11
N PHE A 568 7.50 13.65 32.49
CA PHE A 568 6.07 13.41 32.35
C PHE A 568 5.76 12.43 31.20
N TYR A 569 5.91 11.13 31.47
CA TYR A 569 5.74 10.04 30.50
C TYR A 569 4.41 10.11 29.74
N GLN A 570 3.34 10.60 30.37
CA GLN A 570 2.02 10.81 29.74
C GLN A 570 2.09 11.76 28.54
N ALA A 571 2.82 12.87 28.67
CA ALA A 571 2.97 13.86 27.60
C ALA A 571 3.90 13.34 26.49
N TRP A 572 4.97 12.62 26.84
CA TRP A 572 5.82 11.91 25.87
C TRP A 572 5.03 10.87 25.05
N TYR A 573 4.21 10.05 25.72
CA TYR A 573 3.33 9.06 25.08
C TYR A 573 2.28 9.72 24.17
N ALA A 574 1.65 10.81 24.64
CA ALA A 574 0.65 11.53 23.86
C ALA A 574 1.27 12.24 22.64
N LYS A 575 2.48 12.80 22.78
CA LYS A 575 3.29 13.36 21.68
C LYS A 575 3.66 12.28 20.66
N GLY A 576 4.13 11.12 21.12
CA GLY A 576 4.41 9.97 20.26
C GLY A 576 3.19 9.53 19.44
N ARG A 577 2.00 9.50 20.06
CA ARG A 577 0.73 9.21 19.34
C ARG A 577 0.37 10.30 18.33
N ALA A 578 0.53 11.58 18.66
CA ALA A 578 0.34 12.67 17.71
C ALA A 578 1.28 12.56 16.50
N GLN A 579 2.55 12.24 16.73
CA GLN A 579 3.56 12.06 15.67
C GLN A 579 3.30 10.79 14.85
N ARG A 580 2.88 9.68 15.45
CA ARG A 580 2.53 8.44 14.72
C ARG A 580 1.31 8.64 13.81
N LEU A 581 0.30 9.39 14.25
CA LEU A 581 -0.86 9.75 13.42
C LEU A 581 -0.47 10.66 12.23
N GLN A 582 0.53 11.53 12.41
CA GLN A 582 1.17 12.30 11.33
C GLN A 582 2.13 11.47 10.45
N ARG A 583 2.27 10.16 10.67
CA ARG A 583 3.27 9.28 10.04
C ARG A 583 4.73 9.71 10.25
N ARG A 584 5.00 10.60 11.21
CA ARG A 584 6.33 11.05 11.65
C ARG A 584 7.01 9.98 12.52
N TYR A 585 7.08 8.73 12.04
CA TYR A 585 7.47 7.55 12.83
C TYR A 585 8.84 7.67 13.50
N LYS A 586 9.81 8.35 12.87
CA LYS A 586 11.13 8.62 13.45
C LYS A 586 11.08 9.52 14.68
N GLU A 587 10.19 10.51 14.69
CA GLU A 587 10.00 11.38 15.86
C GLU A 587 9.18 10.67 16.93
N ALA A 588 8.12 9.95 16.51
CA ALA A 588 7.27 9.16 17.41
C ALA A 588 8.08 8.12 18.20
N LEU A 589 9.05 7.45 17.55
CA LEU A 589 10.00 6.54 18.18
C LEU A 589 10.77 7.20 19.33
N VAL A 590 11.29 8.42 19.14
CA VAL A 590 12.01 9.15 20.20
C VAL A 590 11.06 9.44 21.37
N SER A 591 9.85 9.93 21.08
CA SER A 591 8.85 10.23 22.10
C SER A 591 8.38 8.99 22.88
N PHE A 592 8.20 7.84 22.21
CA PHE A 592 7.84 6.58 22.89
C PHE A 592 9.00 6.00 23.71
N ASN A 593 10.24 6.07 23.23
CA ASN A 593 11.43 5.67 24.01
C ASN A 593 11.59 6.52 25.29
N GLN A 594 11.25 7.82 25.26
CA GLN A 594 11.21 8.63 26.47
C GLN A 594 10.06 8.21 27.40
N ALA A 595 8.87 7.93 26.86
CA ALA A 595 7.74 7.46 27.66
C ALA A 595 8.02 6.12 28.37
N THR A 596 8.64 5.14 27.69
CA THR A 596 9.02 3.85 28.30
C THR A 596 10.23 3.95 29.22
N SER A 597 11.13 4.92 29.01
CA SER A 597 12.23 5.24 29.94
C SER A 597 11.71 5.82 31.26
N TYR A 598 10.82 6.82 31.20
CA TYR A 598 10.25 7.46 32.40
C TYR A 598 9.20 6.59 33.11
N ASN A 599 8.51 5.68 32.40
CA ASN A 599 7.67 4.67 33.03
C ASN A 599 7.78 3.29 32.34
N PRO A 600 8.72 2.44 32.79
CA PRO A 600 8.92 1.10 32.23
C PRO A 600 7.75 0.13 32.38
N THR A 601 6.74 0.41 33.24
CA THR A 601 5.57 -0.46 33.43
C THR A 601 4.35 -0.04 32.62
N TYR A 602 4.40 1.07 31.89
CA TYR A 602 3.27 1.55 31.09
C TYR A 602 3.17 0.82 29.74
N ASP A 603 2.49 -0.34 29.74
CA ASP A 603 2.28 -1.20 28.58
C ASP A 603 1.83 -0.50 27.27
N PRO A 604 0.98 0.55 27.29
CA PRO A 604 0.53 1.19 26.05
C PRO A 604 1.66 1.92 25.31
N ALA A 605 2.67 2.43 26.01
CA ALA A 605 3.84 3.03 25.37
C ALA A 605 4.74 1.97 24.72
N TRP A 606 4.94 0.81 25.37
CA TRP A 606 5.67 -0.32 24.77
C TRP A 606 4.95 -0.88 23.54
N ARG A 607 3.61 -0.95 23.56
CA ARG A 607 2.79 -1.37 22.40
C ARG A 607 2.92 -0.39 21.23
N GLU A 608 2.70 0.91 21.46
CA GLU A 608 2.85 1.93 20.42
C GLU A 608 4.32 2.08 19.92
N LEU A 609 5.31 1.79 20.76
CA LEU A 609 6.72 1.68 20.39
C LEU A 609 6.96 0.50 19.43
N GLY A 610 6.45 -0.69 19.77
CA GLY A 610 6.52 -1.88 18.91
C GLY A 610 5.88 -1.65 17.54
N ASP A 611 4.66 -1.11 17.51
CA ASP A 611 3.97 -0.66 16.30
C ASP A 611 4.81 0.33 15.46
N THR A 612 5.48 1.29 16.11
CA THR A 612 6.29 2.31 15.44
C THR A 612 7.59 1.74 14.88
N LEU A 613 8.20 0.78 15.59
CA LEU A 613 9.38 0.04 15.12
C LEU A 613 9.02 -0.88 13.95
N PHE A 614 7.85 -1.54 13.98
CA PHE A 614 7.33 -2.30 12.83
C PHE A 614 7.10 -1.41 11.60
N ALA A 615 6.47 -0.23 11.79
CA ALA A 615 6.30 0.76 10.72
C ALA A 615 7.63 1.37 10.19
N LEU A 616 8.73 1.21 10.92
CA LEU A 616 10.09 1.55 10.51
C LEU A 616 10.89 0.34 9.96
N ASN A 617 10.26 -0.83 9.80
CA ASN A 617 10.88 -2.11 9.43
C ASN A 617 11.96 -2.61 10.42
N ARG A 618 11.96 -2.11 11.66
CA ARG A 618 12.92 -2.46 12.74
C ARG A 618 12.41 -3.66 13.55
N TYR A 619 12.20 -4.77 12.85
CA TYR A 619 11.39 -5.89 13.35
C TYR A 619 11.94 -6.57 14.62
N GLU A 620 13.25 -6.76 14.79
CA GLU A 620 13.80 -7.31 16.04
C GLU A 620 13.56 -6.41 17.26
N GLU A 621 13.66 -5.09 17.09
CA GLU A 621 13.38 -4.15 18.17
C GLU A 621 11.87 -4.07 18.45
N ALA A 622 11.04 -4.17 17.41
CA ALA A 622 9.59 -4.30 17.56
C ALA A 622 9.21 -5.57 18.34
N ARG A 623 9.92 -6.69 18.10
CA ARG A 623 9.74 -7.95 18.83
C ARG A 623 10.02 -7.75 20.31
N LEU A 624 11.18 -7.19 20.66
CA LEU A 624 11.57 -6.95 22.05
C LEU A 624 10.60 -5.99 22.77
N ALA A 625 10.14 -4.93 22.11
CA ALA A 625 9.17 -4.00 22.66
C ALA A 625 7.81 -4.68 22.96
N LEU A 626 7.36 -5.60 22.09
CA LEU A 626 6.09 -6.32 22.28
C LEU A 626 6.22 -7.52 23.23
N GLU A 627 7.38 -8.18 23.29
CA GLU A 627 7.71 -9.16 24.33
C GLU A 627 7.65 -8.50 25.72
N LYS A 628 8.08 -7.24 25.86
CA LYS A 628 7.92 -6.47 27.11
C LYS A 628 6.45 -6.17 27.46
N VAL A 629 5.57 -5.97 26.48
CA VAL A 629 4.12 -5.86 26.73
C VAL A 629 3.56 -7.18 27.27
N VAL A 630 3.97 -8.33 26.71
CA VAL A 630 3.57 -9.66 27.20
C VAL A 630 4.11 -9.95 28.60
N GLU A 631 5.34 -9.53 28.92
CA GLU A 631 5.92 -9.64 30.26
C GLU A 631 5.11 -8.85 31.30
N LEU A 632 4.74 -7.60 30.99
CA LEU A 632 3.92 -6.74 31.85
C LEU A 632 2.46 -7.22 31.95
N LYS A 633 1.92 -7.84 30.89
CA LYS A 633 0.50 -8.18 30.77
C LYS A 633 0.31 -9.46 29.93
N PRO A 634 0.43 -10.66 30.52
CA PRO A 634 0.42 -11.95 29.81
C PRO A 634 -0.86 -12.33 29.04
N ASP A 635 -1.92 -11.52 29.13
CA ASP A 635 -3.17 -11.68 28.39
C ASP A 635 -3.49 -10.49 27.45
N GLU A 636 -2.53 -9.60 27.20
CA GLU A 636 -2.68 -8.51 26.23
C GLU A 636 -2.72 -9.05 24.79
N PHE A 637 -3.93 -9.33 24.32
CA PHE A 637 -4.23 -9.78 22.96
C PHE A 637 -3.45 -9.04 21.86
N MET A 638 -3.34 -7.72 21.94
CA MET A 638 -2.67 -6.91 20.92
C MET A 638 -1.16 -7.13 20.87
N ALA A 639 -0.52 -7.47 21.99
CA ALA A 639 0.90 -7.78 22.02
C ALA A 639 1.19 -9.06 21.22
N TYR A 640 0.41 -10.12 21.45
CA TYR A 640 0.51 -11.37 20.68
C TYR A 640 0.16 -11.17 19.20
N ARG A 641 -0.75 -10.25 18.85
CA ARG A 641 -1.05 -9.90 17.45
C ARG A 641 0.15 -9.23 16.78
N GLY A 642 0.73 -8.22 17.44
CA GLY A 642 1.95 -7.58 16.96
C GLY A 642 3.11 -8.58 16.82
N LEU A 643 3.29 -9.47 17.80
CA LEU A 643 4.30 -10.52 17.75
C LEU A 643 4.08 -11.51 16.60
N CYS A 644 2.84 -11.93 16.32
CA CYS A 644 2.58 -12.80 15.18
C CYS A 644 3.02 -12.16 13.86
N ASN A 645 2.70 -10.88 13.65
CA ASN A 645 3.14 -10.12 12.47
C ASN A 645 4.67 -9.96 12.42
N VAL A 646 5.27 -9.49 13.50
CA VAL A 646 6.72 -9.23 13.60
C VAL A 646 7.54 -10.52 13.40
N LEU A 647 7.17 -11.60 14.08
CA LEU A 647 7.83 -12.90 13.94
C LEU A 647 7.63 -13.49 12.54
N GLY A 648 6.49 -13.19 11.89
CA GLY A 648 6.22 -13.52 10.49
C GLY A 648 7.18 -12.83 9.51
N GLU A 649 7.37 -11.52 9.67
CA GLU A 649 8.31 -10.74 8.86
C GLU A 649 9.78 -11.13 9.11
N LEU A 650 10.12 -11.49 10.35
CA LEU A 650 11.43 -12.08 10.70
C LEU A 650 11.63 -13.51 10.16
N GLY A 651 10.59 -14.15 9.60
CA GLY A 651 10.64 -15.53 9.12
C GLY A 651 10.60 -16.59 10.24
N ASN A 652 10.42 -16.20 11.50
CA ASN A 652 10.29 -17.08 12.65
C ASN A 652 8.86 -17.65 12.75
N TYR A 653 8.42 -18.34 11.69
CA TYR A 653 7.04 -18.79 11.51
C TYR A 653 6.56 -19.69 12.67
N ALA A 654 7.43 -20.49 13.28
CA ALA A 654 7.09 -21.37 14.40
C ALA A 654 6.69 -20.60 15.68
N GLN A 655 7.32 -19.46 15.97
CA GLN A 655 6.92 -18.60 17.09
C GLN A 655 5.77 -17.66 16.68
N ALA A 656 5.72 -17.23 15.41
CA ALA A 656 4.60 -16.45 14.87
C ALA A 656 3.27 -17.21 14.98
N ILE A 657 3.24 -18.50 14.59
CA ILE A 657 2.05 -19.36 14.71
C ILE A 657 1.62 -19.46 16.17
N LYS A 658 2.53 -19.70 17.13
CA LYS A 658 2.19 -19.73 18.57
C LYS A 658 1.61 -18.41 19.08
N ALA A 659 2.15 -17.28 18.62
CA ALA A 659 1.62 -15.96 18.96
C ALA A 659 0.19 -15.79 18.40
N CYS A 660 -0.05 -16.17 17.13
CA CYS A 660 -1.39 -16.20 16.55
C CYS A 660 -2.33 -17.22 17.21
N ASP A 661 -1.86 -18.38 17.67
CA ASP A 661 -2.69 -19.33 18.42
C ASP A 661 -3.11 -18.74 19.78
N ARG A 662 -2.25 -17.92 20.41
CA ARG A 662 -2.60 -17.17 21.62
C ARG A 662 -3.58 -16.04 21.32
N THR A 663 -3.49 -15.34 20.17
CA THR A 663 -4.51 -14.34 19.79
C THR A 663 -5.87 -14.99 19.51
N ILE A 664 -5.90 -16.11 18.79
CA ILE A 664 -7.14 -16.88 18.54
C ILE A 664 -7.72 -17.40 19.87
N LYS A 665 -6.90 -17.90 20.79
CA LYS A 665 -7.37 -18.39 22.09
C LYS A 665 -7.96 -17.29 22.99
N ILE A 666 -7.40 -16.07 22.94
CA ILE A 666 -7.94 -14.94 23.71
C ILE A 666 -9.18 -14.34 23.02
N ASN A 667 -9.18 -14.28 21.68
CA ASN A 667 -10.24 -13.65 20.90
C ASN A 667 -10.35 -14.26 19.47
N PRO A 668 -11.26 -15.21 19.22
CA PRO A 668 -11.35 -15.95 17.96
C PRO A 668 -12.17 -15.21 16.88
N GLN A 669 -11.78 -13.98 16.54
CA GLN A 669 -12.42 -13.17 15.47
C GLN A 669 -11.79 -13.45 14.08
N PRO A 670 -12.45 -13.07 12.97
CA PRO A 670 -12.00 -13.38 11.61
C PRO A 670 -10.54 -13.02 11.32
N LEU A 671 -10.06 -11.83 11.73
CA LEU A 671 -8.72 -11.37 11.39
C LEU A 671 -7.62 -12.28 11.98
N GLN A 672 -7.83 -12.87 13.14
CA GLN A 672 -6.85 -13.71 13.82
C GLN A 672 -6.56 -14.98 13.01
N TYR A 673 -7.60 -15.57 12.41
CA TYR A 673 -7.45 -16.64 11.44
C TYR A 673 -6.80 -16.14 10.14
N ILE A 674 -7.18 -14.95 9.63
CA ILE A 674 -6.53 -14.39 8.44
C ILE A 674 -5.02 -14.21 8.67
N LEU A 675 -4.60 -13.58 9.77
CA LEU A 675 -3.18 -13.38 10.10
C LEU A 675 -2.44 -14.72 10.20
N ARG A 676 -2.98 -15.71 10.91
CA ARG A 676 -2.36 -17.05 10.96
C ARG A 676 -2.28 -17.67 9.56
N GLY A 677 -3.31 -17.51 8.73
CA GLY A 677 -3.32 -17.94 7.33
C GLY A 677 -2.26 -17.22 6.47
N GLU A 678 -2.00 -15.94 6.70
CA GLU A 678 -0.91 -15.21 6.06
C GLU A 678 0.46 -15.72 6.51
N ILE A 679 0.64 -16.12 7.78
CA ILE A 679 1.86 -16.79 8.24
C ILE A 679 2.07 -18.14 7.56
N HIS A 680 1.06 -19.02 7.52
CA HIS A 680 1.14 -20.29 6.79
C HIS A 680 1.47 -20.07 5.31
N ARG A 681 0.81 -19.11 4.65
CA ARG A 681 1.10 -18.74 3.26
C ARG A 681 2.54 -18.26 3.07
N ASN A 682 3.04 -17.41 3.96
CA ASN A 682 4.40 -16.88 3.91
C ASN A 682 5.44 -17.98 4.15
N MET A 683 5.11 -19.00 4.97
CA MET A 683 5.88 -20.22 5.15
C MET A 683 5.84 -21.17 3.93
N GLY A 684 4.83 -21.05 3.07
CA GLY A 684 4.62 -21.90 1.88
C GLY A 684 3.52 -22.95 2.05
N ASP A 685 2.88 -23.02 3.22
CA ASP A 685 1.76 -23.89 3.54
C ASP A 685 0.45 -23.26 3.03
N ILE A 686 0.25 -23.32 1.72
CA ILE A 686 -0.89 -22.71 1.02
C ILE A 686 -2.22 -23.36 1.43
N GLN A 687 -2.22 -24.65 1.78
CA GLN A 687 -3.44 -25.39 2.13
C GLN A 687 -3.95 -25.05 3.52
N GLU A 688 -3.10 -25.02 4.54
CA GLU A 688 -3.52 -24.55 5.88
C GLU A 688 -3.85 -23.05 5.85
N ALA A 689 -3.18 -22.25 5.01
CA ALA A 689 -3.55 -20.86 4.77
C ALA A 689 -5.00 -20.73 4.26
N ILE A 690 -5.37 -21.46 3.20
CA ILE A 690 -6.74 -21.48 2.66
C ILE A 690 -7.75 -21.92 3.72
N LYS A 691 -7.45 -22.98 4.49
CA LYS A 691 -8.29 -23.46 5.61
C LYS A 691 -8.47 -22.43 6.73
N ASN A 692 -7.49 -21.58 6.98
CA ASN A 692 -7.61 -20.45 7.90
C ASN A 692 -8.49 -19.33 7.31
N PHE A 693 -8.32 -18.96 6.04
CA PHE A 693 -9.20 -17.99 5.38
C PHE A 693 -10.67 -18.48 5.28
N ASP A 694 -10.88 -19.78 5.04
CA ASP A 694 -12.22 -20.41 5.10
C ASP A 694 -12.79 -20.52 6.51
N THR A 695 -11.97 -20.38 7.55
CA THR A 695 -12.45 -20.22 8.93
C THR A 695 -12.86 -18.77 9.19
N ALA A 696 -12.08 -17.80 8.72
CA ALA A 696 -12.47 -16.39 8.76
C ALA A 696 -13.78 -16.12 7.98
N LEU A 697 -13.95 -16.71 6.79
CA LEU A 697 -15.17 -16.58 5.98
C LEU A 697 -16.39 -17.31 6.56
N ARG A 698 -16.20 -18.33 7.41
CA ARG A 698 -17.32 -18.93 8.18
C ARG A 698 -17.78 -18.05 9.33
N LEU A 699 -16.87 -17.28 9.93
CA LEU A 699 -17.18 -16.30 10.98
C LEU A 699 -17.75 -15.00 10.39
N GLN A 700 -17.27 -14.58 9.22
CA GLN A 700 -17.76 -13.40 8.50
C GLN A 700 -17.84 -13.66 6.97
N PRO A 701 -19.00 -14.11 6.45
CA PRO A 701 -19.19 -14.44 5.03
C PRO A 701 -19.12 -13.26 4.05
N ASP A 702 -19.16 -12.02 4.53
CA ASP A 702 -19.07 -10.79 3.72
C ASP A 702 -17.69 -10.11 3.79
N ASN A 703 -16.69 -10.74 4.42
CA ASN A 703 -15.36 -10.14 4.60
C ASN A 703 -14.56 -10.05 3.28
N PRO A 704 -14.33 -8.86 2.70
CA PRO A 704 -13.63 -8.72 1.41
C PRO A 704 -12.15 -9.07 1.50
N PHE A 705 -11.52 -8.84 2.67
CA PHE A 705 -10.09 -9.06 2.88
C PHE A 705 -9.78 -10.55 2.97
N ALA A 706 -10.61 -11.35 3.65
CA ALA A 706 -10.49 -12.80 3.67
C ALA A 706 -10.58 -13.41 2.25
N TYR A 707 -11.53 -12.94 1.43
CA TYR A 707 -11.60 -13.31 0.01
C TYR A 707 -10.35 -12.89 -0.77
N GLN A 708 -9.84 -11.67 -0.56
CA GLN A 708 -8.60 -11.21 -1.22
C GLN A 708 -7.39 -12.08 -0.86
N GLN A 709 -7.16 -12.35 0.43
CA GLN A 709 -6.01 -13.14 0.89
C GLN A 709 -6.10 -14.62 0.46
N LYS A 710 -7.32 -15.18 0.42
CA LYS A 710 -7.59 -16.52 -0.13
C LYS A 710 -7.36 -16.60 -1.63
N GLY A 711 -7.76 -15.58 -2.39
CA GLY A 711 -7.49 -15.47 -3.82
C GLY A 711 -5.99 -15.41 -4.12
N VAL A 712 -5.22 -14.63 -3.36
CA VAL A 712 -3.75 -14.59 -3.45
C VAL A 712 -3.13 -15.97 -3.19
N ALA A 713 -3.59 -16.68 -2.15
CA ALA A 713 -3.11 -18.03 -1.84
C ALA A 713 -3.39 -19.04 -2.99
N LYS A 714 -4.60 -19.05 -3.53
CA LYS A 714 -4.95 -19.88 -4.70
C LYS A 714 -4.12 -19.54 -5.95
N SER A 715 -3.75 -18.27 -6.15
CA SER A 715 -2.89 -17.89 -7.28
C SER A 715 -1.47 -18.42 -7.14
N GLN A 716 -0.96 -18.53 -5.90
CA GLN A 716 0.32 -19.18 -5.61
C GLN A 716 0.27 -20.68 -5.91
N GLU A 717 -0.81 -21.38 -5.52
CA GLU A 717 -1.04 -22.78 -5.95
C GLU A 717 -1.14 -22.94 -7.49
N GLY A 718 -1.38 -21.85 -8.22
CA GLY A 718 -1.63 -21.87 -9.66
C GLY A 718 -3.10 -22.13 -10.02
N ASN A 719 -3.98 -22.17 -9.03
CA ASN A 719 -5.43 -22.24 -9.19
C ASN A 719 -5.99 -20.85 -9.56
N TYR A 720 -5.59 -20.36 -10.74
CA TYR A 720 -5.90 -19.00 -11.18
C TYR A 720 -7.40 -18.74 -11.33
N GLN A 721 -8.19 -19.73 -11.75
CA GLN A 721 -9.64 -19.59 -11.85
C GLN A 721 -10.29 -19.45 -10.47
N GLY A 722 -9.87 -20.26 -9.50
CA GLY A 722 -10.30 -20.12 -8.10
C GLY A 722 -9.85 -18.82 -7.45
N ALA A 723 -8.68 -18.30 -7.84
CA ALA A 723 -8.15 -17.01 -7.40
C ALA A 723 -8.98 -15.83 -7.94
N LEU A 724 -9.26 -15.83 -9.25
CA LEU A 724 -10.11 -14.83 -9.90
C LEU A 724 -11.53 -14.84 -9.30
N ALA A 725 -12.08 -16.00 -8.97
CA ALA A 725 -13.40 -16.10 -8.33
C ALA A 725 -13.47 -15.42 -6.96
N ASP A 726 -12.51 -15.69 -6.06
CA ASP A 726 -12.46 -15.05 -4.73
C ASP A 726 -12.15 -13.55 -4.86
N LEU A 727 -11.25 -13.14 -5.76
CA LEU A 727 -10.93 -11.72 -6.00
C LEU A 727 -12.10 -10.94 -6.62
N ASN A 728 -12.87 -11.56 -7.52
CA ASN A 728 -14.13 -11.00 -8.02
C ASN A 728 -15.14 -10.82 -6.89
N LYS A 729 -15.22 -11.76 -5.95
CA LYS A 729 -16.09 -11.64 -4.77
C LYS A 729 -15.63 -10.48 -3.86
N ALA A 730 -14.33 -10.34 -3.58
CA ALA A 730 -13.77 -9.21 -2.85
C ALA A 730 -14.10 -7.84 -3.51
N ILE A 731 -13.93 -7.73 -4.82
CA ILE A 731 -14.26 -6.51 -5.60
C ILE A 731 -15.78 -6.25 -5.62
N SER A 732 -16.62 -7.30 -5.66
CA SER A 732 -18.09 -7.14 -5.62
C SER A 732 -18.60 -6.64 -4.27
N LEU A 733 -17.86 -6.92 -3.19
CA LEU A 733 -18.14 -6.43 -1.84
C LEU A 733 -17.63 -4.99 -1.66
N HIS A 734 -16.42 -4.68 -2.15
CA HIS A 734 -15.80 -3.35 -2.07
C HIS A 734 -15.26 -2.88 -3.44
N PRO A 735 -16.08 -2.22 -4.28
CA PRO A 735 -15.72 -1.80 -5.67
C PRO A 735 -14.69 -0.64 -5.78
N ASP A 736 -14.22 -0.15 -4.64
CA ASP A 736 -13.20 0.89 -4.46
C ASP A 736 -11.88 0.34 -3.86
N ASN A 737 -11.81 -0.95 -3.52
CA ASN A 737 -10.59 -1.58 -3.01
C ASN A 737 -9.50 -1.69 -4.10
N ALA A 738 -8.56 -0.74 -4.13
CA ALA A 738 -7.44 -0.70 -5.04
C ALA A 738 -6.54 -1.96 -4.98
N TYR A 739 -6.39 -2.56 -3.79
CA TYR A 739 -5.57 -3.75 -3.59
C TYR A 739 -6.19 -4.98 -4.25
N ALA A 740 -7.51 -5.20 -4.13
CA ALA A 740 -8.15 -6.34 -4.78
C ALA A 740 -8.05 -6.28 -6.31
N TYR A 741 -8.16 -5.10 -6.92
CA TYR A 741 -7.83 -4.89 -8.34
C TYR A 741 -6.34 -5.17 -8.61
N GLY A 742 -5.43 -4.67 -7.77
CA GLY A 742 -3.98 -4.93 -7.90
C GLY A 742 -3.63 -6.43 -7.86
N GLU A 743 -4.17 -7.20 -6.91
CA GLU A 743 -3.94 -8.64 -6.85
C GLU A 743 -4.54 -9.35 -8.08
N ARG A 744 -5.76 -8.98 -8.51
CA ARG A 744 -6.40 -9.57 -9.69
C ARG A 744 -5.60 -9.28 -10.98
N GLY A 745 -5.04 -8.08 -11.11
CA GLY A 745 -4.07 -7.73 -12.13
C GLY A 745 -2.78 -8.59 -12.08
N VAL A 746 -2.28 -8.94 -10.90
CA VAL A 746 -1.15 -9.89 -10.74
C VAL A 746 -1.55 -11.29 -11.22
N VAL A 747 -2.75 -11.78 -10.90
CA VAL A 747 -3.25 -13.08 -11.42
C VAL A 747 -3.31 -13.06 -12.94
N TYR A 748 -3.88 -12.01 -13.56
CA TYR A 748 -3.91 -11.87 -15.01
C TYR A 748 -2.52 -11.81 -15.64
N ALA A 749 -1.56 -11.13 -15.01
CA ALA A 749 -0.16 -11.11 -15.45
C ALA A 749 0.51 -12.49 -15.36
N GLN A 750 0.25 -13.26 -14.30
CA GLN A 750 0.73 -14.65 -14.17
C GLN A 750 0.10 -15.59 -15.21
N MET A 751 -1.11 -15.30 -15.68
CA MET A 751 -1.77 -15.98 -16.81
C MET A 751 -1.34 -15.46 -18.19
N GLY A 752 -0.49 -14.43 -18.27
CA GLY A 752 -0.10 -13.77 -19.52
C GLY A 752 -1.18 -12.86 -20.15
N ASN A 753 -2.32 -12.64 -19.49
CA ASN A 753 -3.41 -11.79 -19.97
C ASN A 753 -3.09 -10.31 -19.76
N ARG A 754 -2.29 -9.77 -20.69
CA ARG A 754 -1.82 -8.37 -20.70
C ARG A 754 -2.97 -7.34 -20.73
N LEU A 755 -4.10 -7.64 -21.37
CA LEU A 755 -5.22 -6.70 -21.48
C LEU A 755 -5.91 -6.48 -20.12
N ALA A 756 -6.32 -7.58 -19.46
CA ALA A 756 -6.99 -7.50 -18.16
C ALA A 756 -6.05 -7.01 -17.05
N PHE A 757 -4.75 -7.35 -17.12
CA PHE A 757 -3.71 -6.75 -16.27
C PHE A 757 -3.68 -5.21 -16.39
N ILE A 758 -3.70 -4.66 -17.61
CA ILE A 758 -3.69 -3.21 -17.86
C ILE A 758 -4.97 -2.54 -17.33
N GLU A 759 -6.14 -3.16 -17.53
CA GLU A 759 -7.41 -2.63 -17.05
C GLU A 759 -7.44 -2.51 -15.51
N ASP A 760 -7.11 -3.60 -14.82
CA ASP A 760 -7.12 -3.68 -13.36
C ASP A 760 -6.12 -2.72 -12.73
N PHE A 761 -4.89 -2.66 -13.24
CA PHE A 761 -3.91 -1.72 -12.69
C PHE A 761 -4.21 -0.26 -13.03
N ASN A 762 -4.82 0.04 -14.18
CA ASN A 762 -5.34 1.37 -14.44
C ASN A 762 -6.46 1.74 -13.46
N LYS A 763 -7.34 0.80 -13.08
CA LYS A 763 -8.36 1.03 -12.04
C LYS A 763 -7.72 1.21 -10.66
N ALA A 764 -6.74 0.39 -10.28
CA ALA A 764 -6.01 0.51 -9.02
C ALA A 764 -5.28 1.86 -8.87
N THR A 765 -4.48 2.30 -9.86
CA THR A 765 -3.78 3.60 -9.79
C THR A 765 -4.67 4.82 -10.01
N ARG A 766 -5.97 4.63 -10.36
CA ARG A 766 -6.98 5.71 -10.31
C ARG A 766 -7.68 5.80 -8.96
N LEU A 767 -7.68 4.73 -8.18
CA LEU A 767 -8.18 4.70 -6.80
C LEU A 767 -7.09 5.20 -5.83
N GLU A 768 -5.85 4.72 -6.00
CA GLU A 768 -4.68 5.13 -5.22
C GLU A 768 -3.52 5.60 -6.12
N PRO A 769 -3.51 6.87 -6.56
CA PRO A 769 -2.47 7.39 -7.46
C PRO A 769 -1.09 7.60 -6.79
N ASP A 770 -1.07 7.82 -5.47
CA ASP A 770 0.16 8.12 -4.71
C ASP A 770 0.69 6.88 -3.92
N SER A 771 0.23 5.65 -4.24
CA SER A 771 0.46 4.45 -3.42
C SER A 771 1.60 3.57 -3.93
N ALA A 772 2.76 3.68 -3.27
CA ALA A 772 3.96 2.88 -3.58
C ALA A 772 3.71 1.37 -3.65
N SER A 773 2.78 0.84 -2.85
CA SER A 773 2.42 -0.59 -2.84
C SER A 773 1.73 -1.03 -4.15
N ILE A 774 0.83 -0.21 -4.70
CA ILE A 774 0.15 -0.49 -5.97
C ILE A 774 1.15 -0.45 -7.14
N TYR A 775 2.07 0.53 -7.16
CA TYR A 775 3.14 0.58 -8.17
C TYR A 775 4.11 -0.62 -8.04
N SER A 776 4.51 -0.98 -6.82
CA SER A 776 5.34 -2.17 -6.55
C SER A 776 4.67 -3.47 -7.05
N LYS A 777 3.36 -3.65 -6.81
CA LYS A 777 2.57 -4.76 -7.36
C LYS A 777 2.51 -4.73 -8.89
N ARG A 778 2.39 -3.55 -9.52
CA ARG A 778 2.40 -3.39 -10.98
C ARG A 778 3.76 -3.73 -11.58
N GLY A 779 4.85 -3.34 -10.92
CA GLY A 779 6.22 -3.72 -11.27
C GLY A 779 6.46 -5.23 -11.17
N LEU A 780 5.89 -5.90 -10.16
CA LEU A 780 5.92 -7.36 -10.03
C LEU A 780 5.14 -8.07 -11.15
N ALA A 781 3.94 -7.58 -11.47
CA ALA A 781 3.14 -8.08 -12.58
C ALA A 781 3.85 -7.90 -13.94
N ARG A 782 4.44 -6.73 -14.21
CA ARG A 782 5.27 -6.46 -15.40
C ARG A 782 6.51 -7.35 -15.46
N TYR A 783 7.17 -7.60 -14.33
CA TYR A 783 8.27 -8.57 -14.24
C TYR A 783 7.84 -9.99 -14.64
N HIS A 784 6.66 -10.47 -14.19
CA HIS A 784 6.11 -11.75 -14.63
C HIS A 784 5.81 -11.78 -16.15
N LEU A 785 5.36 -10.66 -16.72
CA LEU A 785 5.12 -10.49 -18.16
C LEU A 785 6.40 -10.33 -19.01
N GLN A 786 7.57 -10.23 -18.38
CA GLN A 786 8.88 -9.88 -18.98
C GLN A 786 8.99 -8.42 -19.48
N ASP A 787 8.08 -7.54 -19.04
CA ASP A 787 8.07 -6.09 -19.30
C ASP A 787 9.06 -5.36 -18.37
N PHE A 788 10.34 -5.74 -18.42
CA PHE A 788 11.33 -5.36 -17.41
C PHE A 788 11.63 -3.86 -17.35
N LYS A 789 11.52 -3.13 -18.46
CA LYS A 789 11.73 -1.67 -18.52
C LYS A 789 10.62 -0.94 -17.78
N GLU A 790 9.38 -1.30 -18.05
CA GLU A 790 8.17 -0.74 -17.44
C GLU A 790 8.05 -1.18 -15.96
N ALA A 791 8.59 -2.34 -15.59
CA ALA A 791 8.76 -2.74 -14.19
C ALA A 791 9.78 -1.87 -13.44
N ILE A 792 10.89 -1.48 -14.08
CA ILE A 792 11.87 -0.54 -13.50
C ILE A 792 11.25 0.83 -13.26
N GLU A 793 10.44 1.32 -14.20
CA GLU A 793 9.70 2.59 -14.04
C GLU A 793 8.78 2.53 -12.80
N ASP A 794 7.98 1.47 -12.65
CA ASP A 794 7.08 1.30 -11.51
C ASP A 794 7.80 1.24 -10.15
N TYR A 795 8.89 0.48 -10.03
CA TYR A 795 9.66 0.45 -8.78
C TYR A 795 10.38 1.78 -8.50
N THR A 796 10.75 2.54 -9.54
CA THR A 796 11.31 3.89 -9.39
C THR A 796 10.24 4.86 -8.89
N THR A 797 9.00 4.77 -9.40
CA THR A 797 7.85 5.52 -8.89
C THR A 797 7.52 5.14 -7.44
N ALA A 798 7.59 3.86 -7.08
CA ALA A 798 7.38 3.39 -5.70
C ALA A 798 8.41 3.96 -4.71
N ILE A 799 9.68 4.11 -5.12
CA ILE A 799 10.73 4.79 -4.33
C ILE A 799 10.37 6.26 -4.08
N GLY A 800 9.82 6.95 -5.08
CA GLY A 800 9.40 8.35 -4.95
C GLY A 800 8.23 8.56 -3.98
N PHE A 801 7.32 7.59 -3.89
CA PHE A 801 6.15 7.66 -2.98
C PHE A 801 6.42 7.15 -1.56
N ALA A 802 7.43 6.30 -1.36
CA ALA A 802 7.77 5.70 -0.05
C ALA A 802 9.30 5.66 0.16
N PRO A 803 9.96 6.83 0.31
CA PRO A 803 11.42 6.95 0.39
C PRO A 803 12.02 6.31 1.64
N GLU A 804 11.29 6.22 2.75
CA GLU A 804 11.69 5.49 3.96
C GLU A 804 11.75 3.96 3.74
N SER A 805 10.89 3.44 2.86
CA SER A 805 10.84 2.03 2.47
C SER A 805 11.66 1.71 1.21
N ALA A 806 12.40 2.69 0.67
CA ALA A 806 13.09 2.60 -0.63
C ALA A 806 14.07 1.42 -0.75
N HIS A 807 14.65 0.94 0.35
CA HIS A 807 15.55 -0.22 0.35
C HIS A 807 14.88 -1.48 -0.23
N ILE A 808 13.58 -1.68 0.04
CA ILE A 808 12.80 -2.81 -0.48
C ILE A 808 12.68 -2.71 -2.01
N TYR A 809 12.30 -1.53 -2.52
CA TYR A 809 12.11 -1.30 -3.95
C TYR A 809 13.44 -1.27 -4.72
N TYR A 810 14.53 -0.79 -4.11
CA TYR A 810 15.88 -0.92 -4.69
C TYR A 810 16.32 -2.38 -4.81
N LYS A 811 16.01 -3.24 -3.83
CA LYS A 811 16.22 -4.70 -3.98
C LYS A 811 15.38 -5.26 -5.13
N LYS A 812 14.10 -4.85 -5.28
CA LYS A 812 13.26 -5.24 -6.44
C LYS A 812 13.82 -4.76 -7.79
N LEU A 813 14.35 -3.55 -7.88
CA LEU A 813 15.08 -3.06 -9.07
C LEU A 813 16.29 -3.95 -9.39
N GLY A 814 17.05 -4.34 -8.36
CA GLY A 814 18.14 -5.31 -8.49
C GLY A 814 17.67 -6.66 -9.02
N ASP A 815 16.53 -7.18 -8.56
CA ASP A 815 15.95 -8.44 -9.02
C ASP A 815 15.54 -8.37 -10.50
N VAL A 816 14.91 -7.27 -10.94
CA VAL A 816 14.53 -7.04 -12.34
C VAL A 816 15.77 -6.96 -13.23
N ARG A 817 16.79 -6.18 -12.84
CA ARG A 817 18.03 -6.03 -13.60
C ARG A 817 18.84 -7.33 -13.66
N THR A 818 18.85 -8.11 -12.59
CA THR A 818 19.44 -9.47 -12.57
C THR A 818 18.74 -10.39 -13.57
N ALA A 819 17.41 -10.31 -13.73
CA ALA A 819 16.67 -11.07 -14.74
C ALA A 819 16.91 -10.56 -16.18
N GLN A 820 17.12 -9.25 -16.36
CA GLN A 820 17.61 -8.67 -17.63
C GLN A 820 19.07 -9.05 -17.95
N LYS A 821 19.80 -9.65 -17.00
CA LYS A 821 21.26 -9.92 -17.02
C LYS A 821 22.14 -8.66 -16.96
N ASP A 822 21.58 -7.53 -16.56
CA ASP A 822 22.33 -6.32 -16.20
C ASP A 822 22.82 -6.43 -14.75
N PHE A 823 23.84 -7.28 -14.56
CA PHE A 823 24.37 -7.60 -13.24
C PHE A 823 25.11 -6.41 -12.59
N GLU A 824 25.66 -5.49 -13.39
CA GLU A 824 26.27 -4.27 -12.88
C GLU A 824 25.23 -3.31 -12.30
N ALA A 825 24.18 -2.98 -13.05
CA ALA A 825 23.16 -2.06 -12.55
C ALA A 825 22.34 -2.70 -11.42
N ALA A 826 22.18 -4.03 -11.44
CA ALA A 826 21.64 -4.77 -10.30
C ALA A 826 22.52 -4.62 -9.04
N SER A 827 23.84 -4.85 -9.15
CA SER A 827 24.79 -4.68 -8.04
C SER A 827 24.78 -3.26 -7.46
N LYS A 828 24.63 -2.24 -8.33
CA LYS A 828 24.44 -0.83 -7.93
C LYS A 828 23.14 -0.64 -7.13
N ASN A 829 21.99 -1.18 -7.56
CA ASN A 829 20.73 -1.08 -6.80
C ASN A 829 20.74 -1.88 -5.49
N TYR A 830 21.30 -3.09 -5.45
CA TYR A 830 21.45 -3.82 -4.20
C TYR A 830 22.37 -3.08 -3.21
N THR A 831 23.39 -2.38 -3.71
CA THR A 831 24.25 -1.52 -2.88
C THR A 831 23.49 -0.32 -2.31
N GLU A 832 22.59 0.32 -3.07
CA GLU A 832 21.71 1.37 -2.53
C GLU A 832 20.72 0.82 -1.48
N ALA A 833 20.18 -0.38 -1.68
CA ALA A 833 19.34 -1.04 -0.67
C ALA A 833 20.11 -1.29 0.64
N ILE A 834 21.36 -1.74 0.56
CA ILE A 834 22.25 -1.93 1.71
C ILE A 834 22.63 -0.58 2.36
N ARG A 835 22.92 0.46 1.57
CA ARG A 835 23.27 1.81 2.06
C ARG A 835 22.11 2.44 2.83
N LEU A 836 20.87 2.17 2.43
CA LEU A 836 19.66 2.62 3.11
C LEU A 836 19.32 1.77 4.35
N GLN A 837 19.57 0.45 4.30
CA GLN A 837 19.24 -0.47 5.39
C GLN A 837 20.37 -1.54 5.56
N PRO A 838 21.43 -1.25 6.36
CA PRO A 838 22.63 -2.10 6.44
C PRO A 838 22.45 -3.50 7.05
N ASN A 839 21.30 -3.79 7.67
CA ASN A 839 20.94 -5.15 8.14
C ASN A 839 19.97 -5.88 7.19
N TYR A 840 19.74 -5.38 5.98
CA TYR A 840 18.79 -5.98 5.03
C TYR A 840 19.41 -7.15 4.24
N THR A 841 19.51 -8.31 4.88
CA THR A 841 20.06 -9.59 4.35
C THR A 841 19.66 -9.91 2.90
N PRO A 842 18.39 -9.72 2.44
CA PRO A 842 18.01 -10.02 1.05
C PRO A 842 18.75 -9.22 -0.03
N ALA A 843 19.25 -8.02 0.29
CA ALA A 843 20.05 -7.22 -0.63
C ALA A 843 21.51 -7.69 -0.70
N TYR A 844 22.09 -8.17 0.41
CA TYR A 844 23.39 -8.84 0.41
C TYR A 844 23.35 -10.12 -0.45
N VAL A 845 22.33 -10.97 -0.27
CA VAL A 845 22.17 -12.18 -1.10
C VAL A 845 22.04 -11.82 -2.59
N GLY A 846 21.21 -10.83 -2.92
CA GLY A 846 21.08 -10.33 -4.30
C GLY A 846 22.40 -9.81 -4.88
N ARG A 847 23.15 -9.01 -4.10
CA ARG A 847 24.45 -8.47 -4.53
C ARG A 847 25.51 -9.55 -4.68
N GLY A 848 25.59 -10.52 -3.78
CA GLY A 848 26.51 -11.65 -3.88
C GLY A 848 26.27 -12.48 -5.14
N ILE A 849 25.00 -12.75 -5.47
CA ILE A 849 24.60 -13.42 -6.72
C ILE A 849 24.99 -12.57 -7.95
N ALA A 850 24.77 -11.24 -7.93
CA ALA A 850 25.16 -10.37 -9.04
C ALA A 850 26.69 -10.28 -9.20
N ARG A 851 27.44 -10.16 -8.09
CA ARG A 851 28.91 -10.17 -8.03
C ARG A 851 29.49 -11.46 -8.61
N ALA A 852 28.89 -12.62 -8.29
CA ALA A 852 29.28 -13.91 -8.86
C ALA A 852 29.16 -13.96 -10.40
N ARG A 853 28.14 -13.29 -10.98
CA ARG A 853 27.93 -13.26 -12.44
C ARG A 853 28.87 -12.33 -13.19
N VAL A 854 29.48 -11.35 -12.52
CA VAL A 854 30.56 -10.50 -13.06
C VAL A 854 31.97 -10.97 -12.65
N GLY A 855 32.10 -12.20 -12.14
CA GLY A 855 33.39 -12.80 -11.76
C GLY A 855 33.99 -12.32 -10.43
N ASN A 856 33.30 -11.44 -9.68
CA ASN A 856 33.76 -10.98 -8.37
C ASN A 856 33.42 -12.03 -7.29
N HIS A 857 34.22 -13.10 -7.25
CA HIS A 857 33.96 -14.24 -6.36
C HIS A 857 34.33 -13.97 -4.89
N LEU A 858 35.31 -13.09 -4.63
CA LEU A 858 35.63 -12.66 -3.26
C LEU A 858 34.49 -11.81 -2.68
N GLY A 859 33.99 -10.82 -3.45
CA GLY A 859 32.86 -10.00 -3.05
C GLY A 859 31.54 -10.77 -2.92
N MET A 860 31.39 -11.90 -3.60
CA MET A 860 30.29 -12.84 -3.36
C MET A 860 30.41 -13.48 -1.96
N LEU A 861 31.60 -13.97 -1.59
CA LEU A 861 31.84 -14.57 -0.28
C LEU A 861 31.70 -13.55 0.87
N GLU A 862 32.16 -12.30 0.68
CA GLU A 862 31.91 -11.18 1.60
C GLU A 862 30.41 -11.00 1.87
N ASP A 863 29.61 -10.87 0.81
CA ASP A 863 28.17 -10.59 0.93
C ASP A 863 27.41 -11.76 1.58
N PHE A 864 27.81 -13.02 1.32
CA PHE A 864 27.20 -14.18 1.99
C PHE A 864 27.68 -14.37 3.44
N ASN A 865 28.93 -14.02 3.78
CA ASN A 865 29.37 -13.95 5.16
C ASN A 865 28.62 -12.87 5.95
N GLN A 866 28.38 -11.70 5.35
CA GLN A 866 27.60 -10.64 5.99
C GLN A 866 26.10 -10.97 6.05
N ALA A 867 25.57 -11.73 5.10
CA ALA A 867 24.22 -12.29 5.21
C ALA A 867 24.12 -13.27 6.39
N LEU A 868 25.11 -14.15 6.59
CA LEU A 868 25.17 -15.10 7.71
C LEU A 868 25.38 -14.43 9.08
N SER A 869 26.18 -13.35 9.17
CA SER A 869 26.34 -12.62 10.43
C SER A 869 25.06 -11.93 10.89
N LEU A 870 24.17 -11.59 9.96
CA LEU A 870 22.83 -11.04 10.22
C LEU A 870 21.77 -12.13 10.51
N GLN A 871 21.96 -13.36 10.02
CA GLN A 871 21.01 -14.47 10.18
C GLN A 871 21.73 -15.83 10.33
N PRO A 872 22.33 -16.12 11.51
CA PRO A 872 23.22 -17.26 11.72
C PRO A 872 22.53 -18.63 11.73
N ASP A 873 21.20 -18.69 11.82
CA ASP A 873 20.42 -19.94 11.78
C ASP A 873 19.71 -20.19 10.44
N ASN A 874 19.99 -19.37 9.42
CA ASN A 874 19.34 -19.49 8.11
C ASN A 874 20.09 -20.48 7.20
N ALA A 875 19.57 -21.72 7.11
CA ALA A 875 20.10 -22.81 6.29
C ALA A 875 20.38 -22.43 4.81
N TRP A 876 19.55 -21.56 4.21
CA TRP A 876 19.75 -21.14 2.83
C TRP A 876 21.03 -20.30 2.66
N LEU A 877 21.37 -19.45 3.63
CA LEU A 877 22.58 -18.62 3.57
C LEU A 877 23.86 -19.45 3.69
N TYR A 878 23.81 -20.54 4.46
CA TYR A 878 24.86 -21.55 4.44
C TYR A 878 24.99 -22.20 3.06
N SER A 879 23.90 -22.59 2.40
CA SER A 879 24.01 -23.14 1.03
C SER A 879 24.62 -22.15 0.03
N TYR A 880 24.26 -20.86 0.09
CA TYR A 880 24.89 -19.81 -0.74
C TYR A 880 26.38 -19.63 -0.43
N ARG A 881 26.80 -19.67 0.85
CA ARG A 881 28.22 -19.62 1.19
C ARG A 881 28.96 -20.90 0.77
N GLY A 882 28.30 -22.05 0.82
CA GLY A 882 28.79 -23.32 0.30
C GLY A 882 29.15 -23.20 -1.18
N ASP A 883 28.18 -22.83 -2.03
CA ASP A 883 28.38 -22.53 -3.46
C ASP A 883 29.58 -21.59 -3.67
N ALA A 884 29.66 -20.50 -2.90
CA ALA A 884 30.74 -19.51 -3.00
C ALA A 884 32.13 -20.06 -2.64
N ARG A 885 32.20 -20.91 -1.62
CA ARG A 885 33.43 -21.60 -1.20
C ARG A 885 33.91 -22.61 -2.23
N PHE A 886 33.02 -23.38 -2.85
CA PHE A 886 33.39 -24.26 -3.98
C PHE A 886 33.95 -23.49 -5.17
N ILE A 887 33.35 -22.35 -5.53
CA ILE A 887 33.86 -21.46 -6.59
C ILE A 887 35.27 -20.94 -6.26
N LEU A 888 35.55 -20.69 -4.97
CA LEU A 888 36.87 -20.27 -4.46
C LEU A 888 37.80 -21.45 -4.11
N LYS A 889 37.40 -22.70 -4.40
CA LYS A 889 38.12 -23.96 -4.13
C LYS A 889 38.28 -24.36 -2.65
N ASP A 890 37.56 -23.71 -1.74
CA ASP A 890 37.37 -24.14 -0.35
C ASP A 890 36.32 -25.27 -0.29
N SER A 891 36.68 -26.44 -0.82
CA SER A 891 35.76 -27.58 -0.91
C SER A 891 35.36 -28.13 0.47
N GLN A 892 36.24 -28.03 1.46
CA GLN A 892 35.99 -28.50 2.82
C GLN A 892 35.00 -27.60 3.56
N GLY A 893 35.27 -26.29 3.62
CA GLY A 893 34.34 -25.32 4.20
C GLY A 893 32.98 -25.28 3.48
N GLY A 894 32.96 -25.59 2.19
CA GLY A 894 31.73 -25.77 1.43
C GLY A 894 30.90 -27.00 1.86
N MET A 895 31.55 -28.14 2.09
CA MET A 895 30.87 -29.33 2.63
C MET A 895 30.37 -29.14 4.07
N GLU A 896 31.13 -28.38 4.88
CA GLU A 896 30.73 -28.01 6.25
C GLU A 896 29.48 -27.12 6.24
N ASP A 897 29.42 -26.12 5.36
CA ASP A 897 28.25 -25.24 5.23
C ASP A 897 27.00 -26.01 4.80
N TYR A 898 27.07 -26.90 3.80
CA TYR A 898 25.93 -27.76 3.46
C TYR A 898 25.52 -28.68 4.62
N SER A 899 26.49 -29.17 5.41
CA SER A 899 26.21 -30.01 6.58
C SER A 899 25.50 -29.22 7.69
N LYS A 900 25.87 -27.95 7.89
CA LYS A 900 25.17 -27.02 8.79
C LYS A 900 23.77 -26.66 8.26
N ALA A 901 23.59 -26.53 6.95
CA ALA A 901 22.27 -26.31 6.33
C ALA A 901 21.33 -27.52 6.51
N ILE A 902 21.82 -28.75 6.34
CA ILE A 902 21.09 -29.99 6.64
C ILE A 902 20.61 -29.99 8.10
N ALA A 903 21.51 -29.68 9.04
CA ALA A 903 21.20 -29.69 10.47
C ALA A 903 20.20 -28.59 10.89
N LEU A 904 20.27 -27.41 10.26
CA LEU A 904 19.37 -26.29 10.55
C LEU A 904 17.97 -26.46 9.96
N PHE A 905 17.83 -27.07 8.78
CA PHE A 905 16.51 -27.26 8.16
C PHE A 905 16.34 -28.64 7.48
N PRO A 906 16.19 -29.73 8.28
CA PRO A 906 16.07 -31.10 7.77
C PRO A 906 14.89 -31.32 6.80
N GLN A 907 13.86 -30.48 6.88
CA GLN A 907 12.67 -30.55 6.00
C GLN A 907 13.00 -30.30 4.52
N LEU A 908 13.97 -29.42 4.23
CA LEU A 908 14.59 -29.27 2.90
C LEU A 908 15.94 -29.98 2.81
N GLY A 909 16.23 -30.90 3.74
CA GLY A 909 17.46 -31.68 3.78
C GLY A 909 17.78 -32.32 2.43
N TYR A 910 16.77 -32.79 1.68
CA TYR A 910 16.96 -33.39 0.36
C TYR A 910 17.67 -32.48 -0.66
N LEU A 911 17.51 -31.16 -0.56
CA LEU A 911 18.26 -30.21 -1.39
C LEU A 911 19.72 -30.13 -0.94
N TYR A 912 19.95 -29.95 0.36
CA TYR A 912 21.30 -29.78 0.92
C TYR A 912 22.14 -31.06 0.86
N TYR A 913 21.52 -32.24 1.00
CA TYR A 913 22.14 -33.54 0.70
C TYR A 913 22.52 -33.65 -0.78
N MET A 914 21.64 -33.27 -1.73
CA MET A 914 21.99 -33.25 -3.15
C MET A 914 23.15 -32.27 -3.45
N LEU A 915 23.18 -31.09 -2.81
CA LEU A 915 24.30 -30.15 -2.92
C LEU A 915 25.63 -30.75 -2.43
N ARG A 916 25.62 -31.38 -1.24
CA ARG A 916 26.81 -32.03 -0.67
C ARG A 916 27.23 -33.28 -1.45
N GLY A 917 26.28 -34.02 -2.00
CA GLY A 917 26.53 -35.14 -2.91
C GLY A 917 27.22 -34.71 -4.21
N ASN A 918 26.74 -33.63 -4.83
CA ASN A 918 27.38 -33.04 -6.02
C ASN A 918 28.83 -32.61 -5.70
N ALA A 919 29.03 -31.92 -4.57
CA ALA A 919 30.36 -31.49 -4.13
C ALA A 919 31.33 -32.65 -3.82
N ARG A 920 30.84 -33.74 -3.23
CA ARG A 920 31.62 -34.97 -3.03
C ARG A 920 31.98 -35.62 -4.37
N GLN A 921 31.04 -35.64 -5.32
CA GLN A 921 31.27 -36.16 -6.67
C GLN A 921 32.31 -35.36 -7.48
N GLU A 922 32.35 -34.04 -7.34
CA GLU A 922 33.43 -33.21 -7.92
C GLU A 922 34.80 -33.49 -7.26
N GLN A 923 34.82 -33.79 -5.96
CA GLN A 923 36.01 -34.25 -5.23
C GLN A 923 36.34 -35.74 -5.45
N LYS A 924 35.55 -36.46 -6.26
CA LYS A 924 35.64 -37.90 -6.55
C LYS A 924 35.35 -38.83 -5.37
N ASP A 925 34.78 -38.33 -4.28
CA ASP A 925 34.14 -39.16 -3.25
C ASP A 925 32.78 -39.66 -3.77
N TYR A 926 32.81 -40.60 -4.73
CA TYR A 926 31.60 -41.16 -5.32
C TYR A 926 30.80 -41.98 -4.30
N LYS A 927 31.46 -42.59 -3.30
CA LYS A 927 30.81 -43.36 -2.24
C LYS A 927 30.00 -42.45 -1.30
N GLY A 928 30.59 -41.37 -0.80
CA GLY A 928 29.89 -40.38 0.00
C GLY A 928 28.89 -39.56 -0.80
N ALA A 929 29.10 -39.36 -2.11
CA ALA A 929 28.10 -38.78 -3.00
C ALA A 929 26.85 -39.67 -3.13
N ILE A 930 27.03 -40.97 -3.42
CA ILE A 930 25.94 -41.96 -3.45
C ILE A 930 25.21 -42.03 -2.10
N SER A 931 25.93 -41.93 -0.98
CA SER A 931 25.33 -41.87 0.36
C SER A 931 24.44 -40.65 0.54
N ASP A 932 24.90 -39.46 0.16
CA ASP A 932 24.09 -38.24 0.27
C ASP A 932 22.89 -38.26 -0.70
N TYR A 933 23.03 -38.79 -1.91
CA TYR A 933 21.88 -38.96 -2.81
C TYR A 933 20.87 -39.99 -2.30
N ASN A 934 21.29 -40.99 -1.53
CA ASN A 934 20.36 -41.89 -0.84
C ASN A 934 19.52 -41.14 0.20
N GLU A 935 20.12 -40.24 0.98
CA GLU A 935 19.35 -39.42 1.95
C GLU A 935 18.49 -38.35 1.26
N ALA A 936 18.93 -37.81 0.12
CA ALA A 936 18.07 -36.96 -0.70
C ALA A 936 16.82 -37.71 -1.22
N LEU A 937 16.94 -39.01 -1.46
CA LEU A 937 15.84 -39.86 -1.95
C LEU A 937 15.03 -40.53 -0.83
N SER A 938 15.58 -40.71 0.38
CA SER A 938 14.81 -41.12 1.57
C SER A 938 13.83 -40.01 1.98
N LEU A 939 14.30 -38.76 1.97
CA LEU A 939 13.49 -37.57 2.24
C LEU A 939 12.56 -37.17 1.08
N LYS A 940 12.94 -37.44 -0.18
CA LYS A 940 12.11 -37.11 -1.36
C LYS A 940 12.15 -38.20 -2.45
N PRO A 941 11.35 -39.27 -2.33
CA PRO A 941 11.38 -40.43 -3.24
C PRO A 941 11.03 -40.16 -4.72
N ASN A 942 10.55 -38.96 -5.08
CA ASN A 942 10.27 -38.56 -6.47
C ASN A 942 11.30 -37.57 -7.06
N PHE A 943 12.46 -37.39 -6.41
CA PHE A 943 13.44 -36.38 -6.82
C PHE A 943 14.32 -36.85 -7.99
N ALA A 944 13.80 -36.72 -9.22
CA ALA A 944 14.46 -37.14 -10.46
C ALA A 944 15.93 -36.69 -10.62
N LEU A 945 16.29 -35.51 -10.12
CA LEU A 945 17.67 -35.00 -10.19
C LEU A 945 18.63 -35.79 -9.30
N ALA A 946 18.23 -36.17 -8.08
CA ALA A 946 19.04 -37.00 -7.20
C ALA A 946 19.22 -38.42 -7.76
N TYR A 947 18.19 -39.00 -8.39
CA TYR A 947 18.32 -40.25 -9.15
C TYR A 947 19.36 -40.12 -10.29
N ASN A 948 19.25 -39.11 -11.15
CA ASN A 948 20.22 -38.89 -12.22
C ASN A 948 21.65 -38.73 -11.69
N ASN A 949 21.85 -37.95 -10.63
CA ASN A 949 23.19 -37.69 -10.10
C ASN A 949 23.76 -38.92 -9.38
N ARG A 950 22.92 -39.74 -8.72
CA ARG A 950 23.33 -41.05 -8.17
C ARG A 950 23.69 -42.06 -9.26
N GLY A 951 22.96 -42.07 -10.38
CA GLY A 951 23.31 -42.86 -11.56
C GLY A 951 24.66 -42.45 -12.14
N LEU A 952 24.93 -41.14 -12.26
CA LEU A 952 26.24 -40.63 -12.69
C LEU A 952 27.37 -41.00 -11.72
N ALA A 953 27.15 -40.90 -10.41
CA ALA A 953 28.16 -41.29 -9.42
C ALA A 953 28.45 -42.80 -9.45
N ARG A 954 27.45 -43.65 -9.71
CA ARG A 954 27.63 -45.10 -9.92
C ARG A 954 28.47 -45.42 -11.17
N VAL A 955 28.23 -44.71 -12.28
CA VAL A 955 29.05 -44.87 -13.52
C VAL A 955 30.49 -44.39 -13.34
N ALA A 956 30.71 -43.40 -12.47
CA ALA A 956 32.05 -42.84 -12.20
C ALA A 956 32.84 -43.62 -11.14
N TRP A 957 32.19 -44.51 -10.36
CA TRP A 957 32.82 -45.30 -9.31
C TRP A 957 33.40 -46.61 -9.86
N ASP A 958 34.71 -46.81 -9.65
CA ASP A 958 35.43 -48.07 -9.84
C ASP A 958 35.93 -48.56 -8.48
N GLU A 959 35.77 -49.84 -8.18
CA GLU A 959 36.26 -50.47 -6.94
C GLU A 959 37.76 -50.81 -7.00
N ASN A 960 38.40 -50.76 -8.19
CA ASN A 960 39.80 -51.17 -8.41
C ASN A 960 40.81 -50.01 -8.49
N GLY A 961 40.37 -48.76 -8.36
CA GLY A 961 41.25 -47.59 -8.20
C GLY A 961 42.08 -47.18 -9.42
N ALA A 962 41.77 -47.68 -10.63
CA ALA A 962 42.50 -47.33 -11.84
C ALA A 962 42.14 -45.91 -12.32
N ILE A 963 43.03 -44.94 -12.13
CA ILE A 963 42.76 -43.51 -12.39
C ILE A 963 42.53 -43.24 -13.89
N SER A 964 41.26 -43.23 -14.30
CA SER A 964 40.85 -42.67 -15.59
C SER A 964 40.81 -41.14 -15.52
N ARG A 965 41.44 -40.46 -16.50
CA ARG A 965 41.44 -38.99 -16.59
C ARG A 965 40.14 -38.47 -17.23
N VAL A 966 39.03 -38.55 -16.51
CA VAL A 966 37.77 -37.90 -16.92
C VAL A 966 37.95 -36.39 -16.93
N ARG A 967 38.17 -35.82 -18.11
CA ARG A 967 38.27 -34.36 -18.31
C ARG A 967 36.87 -33.77 -18.48
N LEU A 968 36.20 -33.53 -17.34
CA LEU A 968 35.02 -32.65 -17.30
C LEU A 968 35.38 -31.30 -17.92
N ALA A 969 34.48 -30.74 -18.74
CA ALA A 969 34.70 -29.44 -19.38
C ALA A 969 34.46 -28.30 -18.37
N PRO A 970 35.47 -27.50 -18.00
CA PRO A 970 35.28 -26.42 -17.04
C PRO A 970 34.83 -25.14 -17.75
N GLY A 971 33.76 -24.51 -17.25
CA GLY A 971 33.43 -23.11 -17.58
C GLY A 971 31.99 -22.81 -18.00
N ALA A 972 31.09 -22.61 -17.02
CA ALA A 972 30.03 -21.59 -17.04
C ALA A 972 29.23 -21.61 -15.71
N ILE A 973 29.36 -20.58 -14.86
CA ILE A 973 28.63 -20.51 -13.58
C ILE A 973 27.16 -20.14 -13.83
N ALA A 974 26.24 -21.11 -13.69
CA ALA A 974 24.81 -20.87 -13.82
C ALA A 974 23.93 -21.91 -13.09
N SER A 975 23.75 -21.74 -11.77
CA SER A 975 22.97 -22.62 -10.86
C SER A 975 23.53 -24.04 -10.70
N VAL A 976 22.98 -24.78 -9.74
CA VAL A 976 23.32 -26.19 -9.48
C VAL A 976 22.62 -27.12 -10.47
N SER A 977 22.80 -26.78 -11.75
CA SER A 977 22.32 -27.48 -12.94
C SER A 977 23.49 -27.74 -13.91
N SER A 978 24.70 -27.88 -13.37
CA SER A 978 25.91 -28.25 -14.10
C SER A 978 25.73 -29.65 -14.69
N GLY A 979 25.29 -29.71 -15.95
CA GLY A 979 25.13 -30.95 -16.70
C GLY A 979 26.47 -31.65 -16.85
N LEU A 980 26.72 -32.65 -15.99
CA LEU A 980 27.91 -33.50 -16.01
C LEU A 980 27.85 -34.46 -17.21
N TYR A 981 28.21 -33.97 -18.39
CA TYR A 981 28.40 -34.79 -19.59
C TYR A 981 29.68 -35.63 -19.43
N ILE A 982 29.52 -36.96 -19.46
CA ILE A 982 30.65 -37.89 -19.52
C ILE A 982 31.24 -37.83 -20.94
N ASN A 983 32.55 -37.57 -21.05
CA ASN A 983 33.27 -37.60 -22.33
C ASN A 983 34.10 -38.90 -22.46
N SER A 984 34.22 -39.41 -23.68
CA SER A 984 34.14 -40.85 -24.00
C SER A 984 35.42 -41.68 -23.81
N LYS A 985 36.46 -41.20 -23.10
CA LYS A 985 37.82 -41.75 -23.26
C LYS A 985 38.31 -42.77 -22.21
N GLN A 986 37.57 -43.02 -21.12
CA GLN A 986 37.67 -44.21 -20.23
C GLN A 986 36.62 -44.12 -19.11
N SER A 987 35.91 -45.23 -18.83
CA SER A 987 34.96 -45.35 -17.71
C SER A 987 35.16 -46.69 -17.00
N GLY A 988 35.29 -46.66 -15.67
CA GLY A 988 35.75 -47.81 -14.85
C GLY A 988 34.66 -48.60 -14.11
N GLY A 989 33.38 -48.19 -14.20
CA GLY A 989 32.30 -48.86 -13.48
C GLY A 989 32.14 -50.34 -13.86
N THR A 990 31.68 -51.17 -12.91
CA THR A 990 31.42 -52.59 -13.17
C THR A 990 30.12 -52.77 -13.96
N GLN A 991 29.94 -53.94 -14.59
CA GLN A 991 28.69 -54.34 -15.25
C GLN A 991 27.44 -54.08 -14.37
N LYS A 992 27.56 -54.42 -13.07
CA LYS A 992 26.54 -54.28 -12.03
C LYS A 992 26.23 -52.82 -11.69
N ASP A 993 27.21 -51.93 -11.82
CA ASP A 993 27.04 -50.51 -11.53
C ASP A 993 26.45 -49.74 -12.72
N TYR A 994 26.70 -50.18 -13.95
CA TYR A 994 25.91 -49.74 -15.11
C TYR A 994 24.44 -50.20 -14.99
N GLU A 995 24.15 -51.43 -14.55
CA GLU A 995 22.77 -51.89 -14.28
C GLU A 995 22.07 -51.00 -13.23
N ARG A 996 22.75 -50.76 -12.09
CA ARG A 996 22.28 -49.86 -11.03
C ARG A 996 22.12 -48.41 -11.51
N ALA A 997 22.95 -47.94 -12.44
CA ALA A 997 22.84 -46.60 -13.00
C ALA A 997 21.67 -46.49 -14.00
N ILE A 998 21.47 -47.49 -14.86
CA ILE A 998 20.34 -47.56 -15.80
C ILE A 998 19.01 -47.61 -15.04
N ALA A 999 18.94 -48.31 -13.91
CA ALA A 999 17.80 -48.26 -13.01
C ALA A 999 17.54 -46.84 -12.46
N ASP A 1000 18.57 -46.18 -11.93
CA ASP A 1000 18.47 -44.80 -11.43
C ASP A 1000 18.05 -43.80 -12.53
N PHE A 1001 18.64 -43.84 -13.72
CA PHE A 1001 18.24 -42.98 -14.83
C PHE A 1001 16.81 -43.28 -15.31
N THR A 1002 16.37 -44.54 -15.23
CA THR A 1002 14.99 -44.93 -15.57
C THR A 1002 13.99 -44.37 -14.56
N GLU A 1003 14.30 -44.36 -13.27
CA GLU A 1003 13.50 -43.66 -12.25
C GLU A 1003 13.50 -42.14 -12.45
N ALA A 1004 14.64 -41.54 -12.79
CA ALA A 1004 14.72 -40.12 -13.13
C ALA A 1004 13.80 -39.75 -14.31
N ILE A 1005 13.74 -40.60 -15.33
CA ILE A 1005 12.83 -40.47 -16.49
C ILE A 1005 11.37 -40.74 -16.10
N ARG A 1006 11.09 -41.73 -15.24
CA ARG A 1006 9.74 -42.05 -14.76
C ARG A 1006 9.10 -40.89 -14.00
N TYR A 1007 9.89 -40.21 -13.17
CA TYR A 1007 9.44 -39.01 -12.45
C TYR A 1007 9.52 -37.72 -13.30
N LYS A 1008 10.34 -37.67 -14.34
CA LYS A 1008 10.45 -36.53 -15.25
C LYS A 1008 10.67 -36.94 -16.73
N PRO A 1009 9.59 -37.19 -17.49
CA PRO A 1009 9.67 -37.66 -18.89
C PRO A 1009 10.30 -36.69 -19.90
N ASP A 1010 10.43 -35.39 -19.57
CA ASP A 1010 11.12 -34.39 -20.40
C ASP A 1010 12.62 -34.25 -20.06
N PHE A 1011 13.17 -35.10 -19.18
CA PHE A 1011 14.54 -34.94 -18.65
C PHE A 1011 15.62 -35.47 -19.61
N ALA A 1012 15.88 -34.72 -20.69
CA ALA A 1012 16.83 -35.07 -21.76
C ALA A 1012 18.23 -35.50 -21.27
N LEU A 1013 18.71 -34.96 -20.14
CA LEU A 1013 19.99 -35.38 -19.53
C LEU A 1013 19.94 -36.82 -19.01
N ALA A 1014 18.85 -37.24 -18.35
CA ALA A 1014 18.71 -38.61 -17.87
C ALA A 1014 18.66 -39.62 -19.02
N TYR A 1015 18.01 -39.26 -20.14
CA TYR A 1015 18.10 -40.04 -21.39
C TYR A 1015 19.53 -40.13 -21.92
N ASN A 1016 20.24 -39.00 -22.08
CA ASN A 1016 21.65 -38.99 -22.50
C ASN A 1016 22.53 -39.89 -21.63
N ASN A 1017 22.34 -39.84 -20.30
CA ASN A 1017 23.16 -40.56 -19.34
C ASN A 1017 22.81 -42.07 -19.29
N ARG A 1018 21.52 -42.43 -19.47
CA ARG A 1018 21.10 -43.83 -19.67
C ARG A 1018 21.63 -44.40 -20.98
N GLY A 1019 21.58 -43.62 -22.05
CA GLY A 1019 22.15 -43.99 -23.35
C GLY A 1019 23.66 -44.23 -23.28
N PHE A 1020 24.39 -43.46 -22.48
CA PHE A 1020 25.81 -43.71 -22.21
C PHE A 1020 26.04 -45.02 -21.46
N ALA A 1021 25.30 -45.27 -20.38
CA ALA A 1021 25.44 -46.52 -19.62
C ALA A 1021 25.08 -47.76 -20.44
N ARG A 1022 24.04 -47.69 -21.28
CA ARG A 1022 23.66 -48.72 -22.25
C ARG A 1022 24.73 -48.96 -23.31
N TYR A 1023 25.29 -47.89 -23.87
CA TYR A 1023 26.41 -47.99 -24.82
C TYR A 1023 27.63 -48.69 -24.20
N ALA A 1024 27.96 -48.40 -22.94
CA ALA A 1024 29.03 -49.09 -22.21
C ALA A 1024 28.75 -50.60 -22.03
N GLN A 1025 27.49 -50.97 -21.79
CA GLN A 1025 27.02 -52.37 -21.77
C GLN A 1025 26.83 -53.01 -23.15
N LYS A 1026 27.09 -52.27 -24.25
CA LYS A 1026 26.85 -52.67 -25.65
C LYS A 1026 25.38 -52.85 -26.03
N ASP A 1027 24.43 -52.34 -25.23
CA ASP A 1027 23.03 -52.13 -25.63
C ASP A 1027 22.95 -50.93 -26.59
N TYR A 1028 23.37 -51.16 -27.84
CA TYR A 1028 23.41 -50.11 -28.86
C TYR A 1028 22.01 -49.68 -29.34
N GLU A 1029 21.00 -50.54 -29.27
CA GLU A 1029 19.62 -50.20 -29.64
C GLU A 1029 18.97 -49.30 -28.57
N GLY A 1030 19.05 -49.70 -27.30
CA GLY A 1030 18.55 -48.88 -26.18
C GLY A 1030 19.30 -47.55 -26.06
N ALA A 1031 20.61 -47.53 -26.37
CA ALA A 1031 21.38 -46.30 -26.43
C ALA A 1031 20.92 -45.36 -27.55
N LEU A 1032 20.68 -45.88 -28.76
CA LEU A 1032 20.14 -45.07 -29.87
C LEU A 1032 18.74 -44.54 -29.56
N ALA A 1033 17.87 -45.35 -28.96
CA ALA A 1033 16.53 -44.93 -28.54
C ALA A 1033 16.59 -43.77 -27.53
N ASP A 1034 17.45 -43.87 -26.51
CA ASP A 1034 17.64 -42.82 -25.52
C ASP A 1034 18.23 -41.54 -26.12
N TYR A 1035 19.25 -41.64 -26.99
CA TYR A 1035 19.80 -40.45 -27.66
C TYR A 1035 18.81 -39.80 -28.65
N ASN A 1036 17.98 -40.59 -29.33
CA ASN A 1036 16.90 -40.06 -30.17
C ASN A 1036 15.91 -39.24 -29.33
N GLN A 1037 15.48 -39.76 -28.18
CA GLN A 1037 14.57 -39.04 -27.28
C GLN A 1037 15.21 -37.77 -26.69
N ALA A 1038 16.48 -37.83 -26.31
CA ALA A 1038 17.23 -36.67 -25.84
C ALA A 1038 17.34 -35.58 -26.93
N ILE A 1039 17.61 -35.97 -28.19
CA ILE A 1039 17.66 -35.05 -29.33
C ILE A 1039 16.27 -34.46 -29.64
N GLN A 1040 15.19 -35.25 -29.56
CA GLN A 1040 13.83 -34.74 -29.74
C GLN A 1040 13.47 -33.67 -28.70
N LEU A 1041 13.90 -33.86 -27.45
CA LEU A 1041 13.70 -32.90 -26.36
C LEU A 1041 14.59 -31.64 -26.53
N HIS A 1042 15.85 -31.79 -26.95
CA HIS A 1042 16.83 -30.70 -27.05
C HIS A 1042 17.59 -30.68 -28.41
N PRO A 1043 16.92 -30.40 -29.55
CA PRO A 1043 17.48 -30.55 -30.90
C PRO A 1043 18.56 -29.51 -31.30
N LYS A 1044 18.96 -28.62 -30.37
CA LYS A 1044 20.09 -27.69 -30.56
C LYS A 1044 21.36 -28.10 -29.82
N ASN A 1045 21.33 -29.20 -29.05
CA ASN A 1045 22.45 -29.61 -28.22
C ASN A 1045 23.44 -30.51 -29.00
N ALA A 1046 24.52 -29.91 -29.51
CA ALA A 1046 25.56 -30.59 -30.31
C ALA A 1046 26.14 -31.85 -29.63
N LEU A 1047 26.20 -31.90 -28.30
CA LEU A 1047 26.73 -33.06 -27.56
C LEU A 1047 25.87 -34.31 -27.75
N LEU A 1048 24.55 -34.19 -27.89
CA LEU A 1048 23.66 -35.34 -28.06
C LEU A 1048 23.85 -36.02 -29.42
N TYR A 1049 24.10 -35.21 -30.46
CA TYR A 1049 24.46 -35.71 -31.79
C TYR A 1049 25.82 -36.41 -31.76
N ILE A 1050 26.83 -35.84 -31.10
CA ILE A 1050 28.14 -36.48 -30.89
C ILE A 1050 27.99 -37.84 -30.18
N SER A 1051 27.19 -37.90 -29.11
CA SER A 1051 26.92 -39.15 -28.39
C SER A 1051 26.24 -40.19 -29.29
N ARG A 1052 25.25 -39.80 -30.10
CA ARG A 1052 24.57 -40.69 -31.06
C ARG A 1052 25.52 -41.18 -32.16
N ALA A 1053 26.39 -40.31 -32.67
CA ALA A 1053 27.38 -40.64 -33.69
C ALA A 1053 28.36 -41.73 -33.24
N PHE A 1054 28.81 -41.71 -31.98
CA PHE A 1054 29.65 -42.77 -31.42
C PHE A 1054 28.93 -44.13 -31.41
N VAL A 1055 27.64 -44.19 -31.05
CA VAL A 1055 26.88 -45.45 -31.09
C VAL A 1055 26.68 -45.94 -32.53
N ARG A 1056 26.38 -45.04 -33.46
CA ARG A 1056 26.24 -45.36 -34.89
C ARG A 1056 27.53 -45.94 -35.47
N SER A 1057 28.69 -45.31 -35.24
CA SER A 1057 29.98 -45.84 -35.72
C SER A 1057 30.37 -47.15 -35.03
N ALA A 1058 30.06 -47.34 -33.74
CA ALA A 1058 30.25 -48.64 -33.07
C ALA A 1058 29.40 -49.77 -33.69
N ARG A 1059 28.25 -49.44 -34.29
CA ARG A 1059 27.42 -50.34 -35.11
C ARG A 1059 27.84 -50.45 -36.58
N LYS A 1060 28.87 -49.72 -37.02
CA LYS A 1060 29.29 -49.55 -38.43
C LYS A 1060 28.29 -48.81 -39.31
N ASP A 1061 27.37 -48.03 -38.73
CA ASP A 1061 26.60 -47.00 -39.43
C ASP A 1061 27.45 -45.73 -39.58
N ASP A 1062 28.50 -45.82 -40.41
CA ASP A 1062 29.42 -44.71 -40.62
C ASP A 1062 28.74 -43.53 -41.36
N LYS A 1063 27.69 -43.79 -42.15
CA LYS A 1063 26.89 -42.74 -42.81
C LYS A 1063 26.12 -41.90 -41.79
N GLY A 1064 25.30 -42.54 -40.95
CA GLY A 1064 24.56 -41.84 -39.90
C GLY A 1064 25.48 -41.21 -38.84
N ALA A 1065 26.65 -41.79 -38.59
CA ALA A 1065 27.66 -41.17 -37.73
C ALA A 1065 28.20 -39.85 -38.33
N ILE A 1066 28.52 -39.83 -39.62
CA ILE A 1066 28.95 -38.61 -40.34
C ILE A 1066 27.85 -37.55 -40.36
N GLU A 1067 26.59 -37.94 -40.58
CA GLU A 1067 25.43 -37.01 -40.50
C GLU A 1067 25.34 -36.33 -39.13
N ASP A 1068 25.46 -37.09 -38.04
CA ASP A 1068 25.38 -36.57 -36.68
C ASP A 1068 26.59 -35.68 -36.32
N PHE A 1069 27.81 -36.07 -36.72
CA PHE A 1069 28.97 -35.19 -36.56
C PHE A 1069 28.82 -33.89 -37.36
N ASN A 1070 28.32 -33.94 -38.59
CA ASN A 1070 28.05 -32.74 -39.39
C ASN A 1070 26.98 -31.84 -38.76
N GLN A 1071 25.94 -32.42 -38.15
CA GLN A 1071 24.93 -31.65 -37.43
C GLN A 1071 25.48 -31.06 -36.12
N ALA A 1072 26.39 -31.75 -35.43
CA ALA A 1072 27.12 -31.21 -34.29
C ALA A 1072 28.03 -30.02 -34.69
N VAL A 1073 28.76 -30.12 -35.81
CA VAL A 1073 29.55 -28.99 -36.38
C VAL A 1073 28.64 -27.79 -36.64
N ARG A 1074 27.50 -27.99 -37.32
CA ARG A 1074 26.54 -26.92 -37.62
C ARG A 1074 25.97 -26.23 -36.38
N LEU A 1075 25.82 -26.97 -35.28
CA LEU A 1075 25.29 -26.45 -34.01
C LEU A 1075 26.35 -25.79 -33.13
N LYS A 1076 27.61 -26.28 -33.14
CA LYS A 1076 28.73 -25.64 -32.45
C LYS A 1076 30.09 -26.03 -33.11
N PRO A 1077 30.61 -25.22 -34.06
CA PRO A 1077 31.84 -25.55 -34.80
C PRO A 1077 33.05 -25.80 -33.89
N GLU A 1078 33.31 -24.89 -32.95
CA GLU A 1078 34.39 -24.92 -31.94
C GLU A 1078 34.52 -26.26 -31.19
N LEU A 1079 33.39 -26.96 -31.02
CA LEU A 1079 33.33 -28.19 -30.23
C LEU A 1079 34.04 -29.35 -30.93
N VAL A 1080 34.12 -29.31 -32.27
CA VAL A 1080 34.55 -30.46 -33.09
C VAL A 1080 36.04 -30.42 -33.42
N ASP A 1081 36.68 -29.25 -33.47
CA ASP A 1081 38.13 -29.17 -33.61
C ASP A 1081 38.85 -29.86 -32.45
N ALA A 1082 38.31 -29.71 -31.22
CA ALA A 1082 38.75 -30.44 -30.03
C ALA A 1082 38.55 -31.98 -30.10
N TYR A 1083 37.82 -32.51 -31.09
CA TYR A 1083 37.75 -33.95 -31.40
C TYR A 1083 38.60 -34.36 -32.61
N LYS A 1084 38.84 -33.46 -33.58
CA LYS A 1084 39.81 -33.67 -34.67
C LYS A 1084 41.20 -33.93 -34.11
N ASP A 1085 41.65 -33.04 -33.21
CA ASP A 1085 42.96 -33.11 -32.52
C ASP A 1085 43.15 -34.39 -31.69
N GLN A 1086 42.07 -35.11 -31.39
CA GLN A 1086 42.09 -36.34 -30.61
C GLN A 1086 42.09 -37.63 -31.44
N GLY A 1087 42.19 -37.52 -32.78
CA GLY A 1087 42.40 -38.65 -33.69
C GLY A 1087 41.14 -39.47 -34.04
N PHE A 1088 39.95 -39.05 -33.59
CA PHE A 1088 38.69 -39.75 -33.85
C PHE A 1088 38.16 -39.54 -35.28
N ALA A 1089 38.66 -38.53 -36.00
CA ALA A 1089 38.16 -38.07 -37.30
C ALA A 1089 38.56 -38.94 -38.52
N ARG A 1090 38.82 -40.25 -38.35
CA ARG A 1090 39.22 -41.15 -39.47
C ARG A 1090 38.23 -41.19 -40.65
N PRO A 1091 36.89 -41.12 -40.46
CA PRO A 1091 35.95 -41.03 -41.59
C PRO A 1091 36.03 -39.70 -42.37
N LEU A 1092 36.46 -38.61 -41.70
CA LEU A 1092 36.59 -37.26 -42.28
C LEU A 1092 37.94 -37.02 -42.98
N GLN A 1093 38.81 -38.03 -43.07
CA GLN A 1093 40.11 -37.94 -43.76
C GLN A 1093 40.10 -38.54 -45.18
N LYS A 1094 38.92 -38.86 -45.74
CA LYS A 1094 38.82 -39.61 -47.01
C LYS A 1094 37.78 -39.14 -48.04
N ASN A 1095 37.03 -38.05 -47.78
CA ASN A 1095 36.29 -37.27 -48.76
C ASN A 1095 36.27 -35.81 -48.32
#